data_AF-A0A959NGV9-F1
#
_entry.id   AF-A0A959NGV9-F1
#
_cell.length_a   1.000
_cell.length_b   1.000
_cell.length_c   1.000
_cell.angle_alpha   90.00
_cell.angle_beta   90.00
_cell.angle_gamma   90.00
#
_symmetry.space_group_name_H-M   'P 1'
#
loop_
_entity.id
_entity.type
_entity.pdbx_description
1 polymer ?
#
loop_
_entity_poly.entity_id
_entity_poly.type
_entity_poly.pdbx_seq_one_letter_code
_entity_poly.pdbx_strand_id
1 'polypeptide(L)'
;MKNFYRNRASKVLLIFFIMNISTVAQNVEYELIHLSNEFAIPHSISEAGHVAGEIRDNILGWQAFIWKNDTLKIIPQPQAPDGWSISGISAQGCNSQGHVVGKVSLRKINDNLKFQTVGFYYDGSTTKVITAGENTNLYAINDIDIIVGSAIPNGETSQVGFYIDDNDIIYFPKLGPNGTNAFAINNLNDIVGNSVLSDGSFHAFRFSKSSIKDLGAFTRNSKANSINDHSWIVGVSDFIAFVWKDSLTGMVPLKKWSESLNSEAYAINDSGVIVGLNYGATIWEDSSAYDLNTLVETSDIYLTRALDINNKGQIITEGSINGQTRALLLNPIEIEILEPKEDDKWKVDQKHKIKWTGSMNSRYLIELSLDDGKSYIPIDTTDVGVTELNWKVSDTLSSSITCNIQVSSFNSSNALNKTSRITKRSKRSETFKIKGYDLTRIVADTLQHFTAKENGWSFGNKRENMWPETWWSQFNYLTYIDKVTNRPFSEKFPVGKRSYLNKSIKSYSFIDWPLFVDSYSIEQIYFSNPTSGFIDYRPSAAIFYLVHQENWGGSCYGFAVSSLLDWQYPNIFNAKFPSVSNSDNLAKIPLNDETRKAVNYYFWHQFGNEFSHQENASLYDYYKHDSVSAEFITPRDVLAELKKMFLADPVISKLLIFTYPTDLDFRHAVVPYKLLRENESPHSFKVFIYDNNSPLDNGKYIRIDSIKNEWKEELGAQFEPGNKGFFLSLPIKNYLETPKIWLRWEDDIVDSKWKDMELYLNRNRGEVSIFNKA
;
A
#
# COMPACT_ATOMS: atom_id res chain seq x y z
N MET A 1 -61.20 40.92 18.97
CA MET A 1 -60.78 39.98 20.03
C MET A 1 -61.47 38.65 19.80
N LYS A 2 -60.70 37.54 19.78
CA LYS A 2 -61.07 36.12 19.91
C LYS A 2 -62.34 35.54 19.22
N ASN A 3 -62.07 34.47 18.46
CA ASN A 3 -62.88 33.27 18.15
C ASN A 3 -64.08 33.39 17.21
N PHE A 4 -64.07 32.69 16.06
CA PHE A 4 -64.59 31.31 15.95
C PHE A 4 -64.33 30.70 14.55
N TYR A 5 -63.96 29.42 14.54
CA TYR A 5 -63.73 28.54 13.39
C TYR A 5 -65.01 28.22 12.59
N ARG A 6 -64.90 28.04 11.25
CA ARG A 6 -65.38 26.83 10.53
C ARG A 6 -64.95 26.75 9.04
N ASN A 7 -64.24 25.64 8.73
CA ASN A 7 -64.20 24.82 7.49
C ASN A 7 -63.77 25.46 6.15
N ARG A 8 -62.58 25.12 5.63
CA ARG A 8 -62.18 23.91 4.84
C ARG A 8 -62.44 24.06 3.33
N ALA A 9 -61.38 24.41 2.60
CA ALA A 9 -61.06 23.84 1.28
C ALA A 9 -59.55 24.00 1.03
N SER A 10 -58.87 22.87 0.90
CA SER A 10 -57.43 22.73 0.73
C SER A 10 -56.96 23.33 -0.60
N LYS A 11 -55.98 24.24 -0.55
CA LYS A 11 -55.03 24.48 -1.64
C LYS A 11 -53.63 24.29 -1.06
N VAL A 12 -53.01 23.17 -1.42
CA VAL A 12 -51.57 22.94 -1.20
C VAL A 12 -50.85 23.90 -2.15
N LEU A 13 -50.27 24.97 -1.59
CA LEU A 13 -49.42 25.88 -2.31
C LEU A 13 -47.99 25.31 -2.28
N LEU A 14 -47.51 24.89 -3.45
CA LEU A 14 -46.14 24.46 -3.68
C LEU A 14 -45.22 25.70 -3.51
N ILE A 15 -44.52 25.82 -2.38
CA ILE A 15 -43.51 26.87 -2.18
C ILE A 15 -42.18 26.33 -2.69
N PHE A 16 -41.79 26.76 -3.90
CA PHE A 16 -40.40 26.66 -4.36
C PHE A 16 -39.57 27.71 -3.62
N PHE A 17 -38.74 27.28 -2.68
CA PHE A 17 -37.66 28.11 -2.14
C PHE A 17 -36.51 28.08 -3.15
N ILE A 18 -36.35 29.14 -3.94
CA ILE A 18 -35.11 29.37 -4.71
C ILE A 18 -34.10 29.92 -3.70
N MET A 19 -33.32 29.04 -3.07
CA MET A 19 -32.03 29.44 -2.53
C MET A 19 -31.05 29.51 -3.70
N ASN A 20 -30.28 30.59 -3.78
CA ASN A 20 -29.10 30.67 -4.64
C ASN A 20 -28.13 29.57 -4.22
N ILE A 21 -28.20 28.42 -4.90
CA ILE A 21 -27.26 27.32 -4.75
C ILE A 21 -26.05 27.67 -5.61
N SER A 22 -24.91 27.96 -4.97
CA SER A 22 -23.61 27.73 -5.60
C SER A 22 -23.65 26.30 -6.14
N THR A 23 -23.52 26.11 -7.45
CA THR A 23 -23.59 24.82 -8.14
C THR A 23 -22.69 23.79 -7.45
N VAL A 24 -23.27 22.99 -6.54
CA VAL A 24 -22.62 21.81 -6.00
C VAL A 24 -22.70 20.79 -7.13
N ALA A 25 -21.55 20.34 -7.64
CA ALA A 25 -21.50 19.26 -8.62
C ALA A 25 -22.27 18.05 -8.06
N GLN A 26 -23.20 17.51 -8.86
CA GLN A 26 -23.95 16.29 -8.54
C GLN A 26 -22.97 15.11 -8.57
N ASN A 27 -22.85 14.32 -7.51
CA ASN A 27 -21.90 13.21 -7.47
C ASN A 27 -22.40 12.05 -8.30
N VAL A 28 -22.17 12.06 -9.60
CA VAL A 28 -22.60 11.00 -10.50
C VAL A 28 -21.68 9.79 -10.32
N GLU A 29 -22.27 8.69 -9.88
CA GLU A 29 -21.61 7.42 -9.58
C GLU A 29 -22.19 6.25 -10.39
N TYR A 30 -23.30 6.50 -11.09
CA TYR A 30 -23.94 5.55 -11.99
C TYR A 30 -24.20 6.18 -13.36
N GLU A 31 -23.98 5.40 -14.41
CA GLU A 31 -24.50 5.66 -15.75
C GLU A 31 -25.96 5.16 -15.83
N LEU A 32 -26.85 5.99 -16.37
CA LEU A 32 -28.27 5.69 -16.51
C LEU A 32 -28.58 5.22 -17.94
N ILE A 33 -29.17 4.03 -18.04
CA ILE A 33 -29.56 3.39 -19.31
C ILE A 33 -31.07 3.24 -19.35
N HIS A 34 -31.69 3.68 -20.45
CA HIS A 34 -33.10 3.43 -20.74
C HIS A 34 -33.30 2.03 -21.31
N LEU A 35 -34.03 1.16 -20.61
CA LEU A 35 -34.36 -0.18 -21.11
C LEU A 35 -35.47 -0.14 -22.17
N SER A 36 -36.34 0.87 -22.08
CA SER A 36 -37.43 1.12 -23.03
C SER A 36 -37.78 2.60 -23.09
N ASN A 37 -38.26 3.05 -24.25
CA ASN A 37 -38.87 4.37 -24.45
C ASN A 37 -40.39 4.38 -24.20
N GLU A 38 -40.97 3.24 -23.81
CA GLU A 38 -42.41 3.08 -23.57
C GLU A 38 -42.72 2.91 -22.07
N PHE A 39 -44.00 2.73 -21.74
CA PHE A 39 -44.39 2.45 -20.36
C PHE A 39 -44.00 1.02 -20.01
N ALA A 40 -42.93 0.89 -19.23
CA ALA A 40 -42.35 -0.38 -18.82
C ALA A 40 -41.96 -0.35 -17.33
N ILE A 41 -42.01 -1.51 -16.69
CA ILE A 41 -41.66 -1.73 -15.30
C ILE A 41 -40.66 -2.89 -15.25
N PRO A 42 -39.42 -2.69 -14.75
CA PRO A 42 -38.48 -3.77 -14.54
C PRO A 42 -38.79 -4.45 -13.20
N HIS A 43 -38.59 -5.76 -13.09
CA HIS A 43 -38.91 -6.52 -11.89
C HIS A 43 -37.69 -7.22 -11.27
N SER A 44 -36.78 -7.74 -12.10
CA SER A 44 -35.60 -8.45 -11.60
C SER A 44 -34.37 -8.22 -12.48
N ILE A 45 -33.18 -8.27 -11.87
CA ILE A 45 -31.89 -8.31 -12.55
C ILE A 45 -31.08 -9.52 -12.09
N SER A 46 -30.50 -10.27 -13.03
CA SER A 46 -29.61 -11.40 -12.74
C SER A 46 -28.14 -10.97 -12.58
N GLU A 47 -27.29 -11.89 -12.09
CA GLU A 47 -25.84 -11.68 -12.01
C GLU A 47 -25.16 -11.53 -13.39
N ALA A 48 -25.75 -12.13 -14.43
CA ALA A 48 -25.36 -11.90 -15.81
C ALA A 48 -25.76 -10.51 -16.35
N GLY A 49 -26.57 -9.74 -15.61
CA GLY A 49 -27.08 -8.43 -16.03
C GLY A 49 -28.33 -8.51 -16.91
N HIS A 50 -28.97 -9.68 -17.04
CA HIS A 50 -30.27 -9.76 -17.71
C HIS A 50 -31.34 -9.10 -16.85
N VAL A 51 -32.20 -8.28 -17.44
CA VAL A 51 -33.33 -7.64 -16.74
C VAL A 51 -34.64 -8.21 -17.27
N ALA A 52 -35.54 -8.64 -16.39
CA ALA A 52 -36.88 -9.07 -16.78
C ALA A 52 -37.93 -8.12 -16.22
N GLY A 53 -39.02 -7.92 -16.96
CA GLY A 53 -40.10 -7.03 -16.56
C GLY A 53 -41.32 -7.09 -17.46
N GLU A 54 -42.18 -6.08 -17.35
CA GLU A 54 -43.37 -5.92 -18.18
C GLU A 54 -43.40 -4.58 -18.92
N ILE A 55 -43.95 -4.59 -20.13
CA ILE A 55 -44.10 -3.44 -21.01
C ILE A 55 -45.51 -3.41 -21.58
N ARG A 56 -46.07 -2.21 -21.70
CA ARG A 56 -47.48 -2.04 -22.08
C ARG A 56 -47.64 -1.88 -23.59
N ASP A 57 -48.29 -2.87 -24.20
CA ASP A 57 -48.76 -2.81 -25.58
C ASP A 57 -50.23 -2.35 -25.64
N ASN A 58 -50.56 -1.50 -26.62
CA ASN A 58 -51.89 -0.91 -26.75
C ASN A 58 -52.96 -1.90 -27.24
N ILE A 59 -52.56 -3.00 -27.88
CA ILE A 59 -53.45 -4.00 -28.49
C ILE A 59 -53.46 -5.29 -27.66
N LEU A 60 -52.27 -5.75 -27.25
CA LEU A 60 -52.06 -7.03 -26.58
C LEU A 60 -52.01 -6.93 -25.04
N GLY A 61 -52.10 -5.71 -24.49
CA GLY A 61 -52.00 -5.47 -23.05
C GLY A 61 -50.56 -5.61 -22.55
N TRP A 62 -50.40 -6.04 -21.30
CA TRP A 62 -49.07 -6.26 -20.73
C TRP A 62 -48.33 -7.39 -21.44
N GLN A 63 -47.13 -7.11 -21.90
CA GLN A 63 -46.19 -8.08 -22.46
C GLN A 63 -44.99 -8.23 -21.50
N ALA A 64 -44.45 -9.44 -21.38
CA ALA A 64 -43.25 -9.70 -20.62
C ALA A 64 -42.04 -9.44 -21.53
N PHE A 65 -40.98 -8.87 -20.98
CA PHE A 65 -39.73 -8.65 -21.69
C PHE A 65 -38.54 -9.22 -20.93
N ILE A 66 -37.48 -9.50 -21.69
CA ILE A 66 -36.12 -9.68 -21.18
C ILE A 66 -35.19 -8.72 -21.91
N TRP A 67 -34.39 -7.97 -21.17
CA TRP A 67 -33.29 -7.19 -21.69
C TRP A 67 -32.00 -7.99 -21.54
N LYS A 68 -31.30 -8.20 -22.66
CA LYS A 68 -30.06 -8.98 -22.75
C LYS A 68 -29.24 -8.46 -23.95
N ASN A 69 -27.92 -8.38 -23.78
CA ASN A 69 -27.00 -7.86 -24.80
C ASN A 69 -27.43 -6.49 -25.34
N ASP A 70 -27.71 -5.54 -24.44
CA ASP A 70 -28.14 -4.18 -24.77
C ASP A 70 -29.44 -4.05 -25.57
N THR A 71 -30.24 -5.11 -25.61
CA THR A 71 -31.51 -5.14 -26.35
C THR A 71 -32.66 -5.66 -25.50
N LEU A 72 -33.79 -4.95 -25.56
CA LEU A 72 -35.06 -5.44 -25.00
C LEU A 72 -35.74 -6.36 -26.01
N LYS A 73 -36.15 -7.55 -25.56
CA LYS A 73 -36.90 -8.53 -26.35
C LYS A 73 -38.20 -8.88 -25.64
N ILE A 74 -39.30 -8.90 -26.39
CA ILE A 74 -40.58 -9.40 -25.91
C ILE A 74 -40.52 -10.92 -25.83
N ILE A 75 -40.93 -11.46 -24.69
CA ILE A 75 -41.02 -12.90 -24.45
C ILE A 75 -42.27 -13.43 -25.19
N PRO A 76 -42.16 -14.52 -25.98
CA PRO A 76 -43.29 -15.06 -26.71
C PRO A 76 -44.40 -15.51 -25.75
N GLN A 77 -45.65 -15.20 -26.08
CA GLN A 77 -46.79 -15.67 -25.29
C GLN A 77 -46.93 -17.20 -25.39
N PRO A 78 -47.29 -17.89 -24.29
CA PRO A 78 -47.62 -19.31 -24.36
C PRO A 78 -48.97 -19.53 -25.05
N GLN A 79 -49.28 -20.76 -25.41
CA GLN A 79 -50.63 -21.12 -25.86
C GLN A 79 -51.63 -20.95 -24.71
N ALA A 80 -52.75 -20.27 -24.98
CA ALA A 80 -53.82 -20.12 -24.01
C ALA A 80 -54.51 -21.49 -23.74
N PRO A 81 -54.84 -21.82 -22.49
CA PRO A 81 -55.64 -23.01 -22.19
C PRO A 81 -57.03 -22.98 -22.84
N ASP A 82 -57.61 -24.15 -23.10
CA ASP A 82 -58.91 -24.25 -23.77
C ASP A 82 -60.02 -23.46 -23.07
N GLY A 83 -60.74 -22.66 -23.87
CA GLY A 83 -61.80 -21.79 -23.37
C GLY A 83 -61.30 -20.57 -22.59
N TRP A 84 -60.01 -20.22 -22.68
CA TRP A 84 -59.42 -19.01 -22.12
C TRP A 84 -58.68 -18.22 -23.19
N SER A 85 -58.62 -16.90 -23.01
CA SER A 85 -57.79 -15.99 -23.79
C SER A 85 -56.77 -15.30 -22.88
N ILE A 86 -55.56 -15.08 -23.36
CA ILE A 86 -54.54 -14.31 -22.63
C ILE A 86 -54.91 -12.83 -22.66
N SER A 87 -54.94 -12.19 -21.50
CA SER A 87 -55.18 -10.75 -21.35
C SER A 87 -53.94 -9.97 -20.90
N GLY A 88 -52.83 -10.66 -20.63
CA GLY A 88 -51.53 -10.06 -20.34
C GLY A 88 -50.55 -11.08 -19.77
N ILE A 89 -49.27 -10.79 -19.92
CA ILE A 89 -48.15 -11.61 -19.42
C ILE A 89 -47.12 -10.68 -18.76
N SER A 90 -46.57 -11.09 -17.62
CA SER A 90 -45.72 -10.26 -16.76
C SER A 90 -44.60 -11.10 -16.17
N ALA A 91 -43.35 -10.77 -16.53
CA ALA A 91 -42.18 -11.39 -15.93
C ALA A 91 -41.94 -10.85 -14.53
N GLN A 92 -41.47 -11.68 -13.60
CA GLN A 92 -41.25 -11.33 -12.20
C GLN A 92 -39.83 -11.64 -11.74
N GLY A 93 -39.22 -12.72 -12.24
CA GLY A 93 -37.87 -13.14 -11.90
C GLY A 93 -37.10 -13.65 -13.11
N CYS A 94 -35.78 -13.51 -13.10
CA CYS A 94 -34.88 -14.07 -14.10
C CYS A 94 -33.56 -14.52 -13.47
N ASN A 95 -32.86 -15.43 -14.15
CA ASN A 95 -31.56 -15.92 -13.70
C ASN A 95 -30.44 -15.64 -14.72
N SER A 96 -29.21 -16.03 -14.35
CA SER A 96 -28.00 -15.78 -15.13
C SER A 96 -27.95 -16.52 -16.46
N GLN A 97 -28.77 -17.57 -16.63
CA GLN A 97 -28.92 -18.28 -17.91
C GLN A 97 -29.82 -17.50 -18.89
N GLY A 98 -30.65 -16.59 -18.37
CA GLY A 98 -31.65 -15.85 -19.13
C GLY A 98 -33.02 -16.54 -19.14
N HIS A 99 -33.24 -17.50 -18.23
CA HIS A 99 -34.56 -18.03 -17.97
C HIS A 99 -35.39 -17.02 -17.19
N VAL A 100 -36.70 -17.00 -17.46
CA VAL A 100 -37.61 -15.99 -16.89
C VAL A 100 -38.87 -16.67 -16.39
N VAL A 101 -39.32 -16.28 -15.21
CA VAL A 101 -40.58 -16.71 -14.63
C VAL A 101 -41.51 -15.54 -14.41
N GLY A 102 -42.80 -15.84 -14.37
CA GLY A 102 -43.81 -14.84 -14.04
C GLY A 102 -45.21 -15.39 -14.10
N LYS A 103 -46.15 -14.53 -14.49
CA LYS A 103 -47.58 -14.86 -14.55
C LYS A 103 -48.19 -14.47 -15.89
N VAL A 104 -49.21 -15.24 -16.26
CA VAL A 104 -50.11 -14.97 -17.39
C VAL A 104 -51.50 -14.73 -16.83
N SER A 105 -52.08 -13.57 -17.16
CA SER A 105 -53.47 -13.25 -16.87
C SER A 105 -54.36 -13.85 -17.95
N LEU A 106 -55.34 -14.65 -17.54
CA LEU A 106 -56.30 -15.31 -18.41
C LEU A 106 -57.71 -14.75 -18.18
N ARG A 107 -58.46 -14.65 -19.28
CA ARG A 107 -59.88 -14.27 -19.29
C ARG A 107 -60.71 -15.37 -19.93
N LYS A 108 -61.83 -15.75 -19.32
CA LYS A 108 -62.66 -16.86 -19.83
C LYS A 108 -63.36 -16.45 -21.12
N ILE A 109 -63.31 -17.32 -22.13
CA ILE A 109 -64.05 -17.13 -23.37
C ILE A 109 -65.54 -17.29 -23.06
N ASN A 110 -66.35 -16.31 -23.46
CA ASN A 110 -67.80 -16.20 -23.20
C ASN A 110 -68.23 -15.90 -21.75
N ASP A 111 -67.28 -15.67 -20.82
CA ASP A 111 -67.57 -15.12 -19.49
C ASP A 111 -66.53 -14.05 -19.12
N ASN A 112 -66.87 -12.83 -19.50
CA ASN A 112 -65.98 -11.67 -19.41
C ASN A 112 -65.66 -11.22 -17.98
N LEU A 113 -66.33 -11.78 -16.96
CA LEU A 113 -66.12 -11.48 -15.54
C LEU A 113 -65.19 -12.49 -14.85
N LYS A 114 -64.87 -13.62 -15.50
CA LYS A 114 -64.03 -14.66 -14.93
C LYS A 114 -62.57 -14.53 -15.36
N PHE A 115 -61.69 -14.35 -14.37
CA PHE A 115 -60.25 -14.20 -14.53
C PHE A 115 -59.49 -15.26 -13.73
N GLN A 116 -58.30 -15.65 -14.21
CA GLN A 116 -57.40 -16.55 -13.52
C GLN A 116 -55.96 -16.18 -13.86
N THR A 117 -55.02 -16.48 -12.96
CA THR A 117 -53.58 -16.45 -13.28
C THR A 117 -52.98 -17.86 -13.35
N VAL A 118 -52.09 -18.05 -14.31
CA VAL A 118 -51.20 -19.22 -14.40
C VAL A 118 -49.75 -18.75 -14.41
N GLY A 119 -48.83 -19.58 -13.93
CA GLY A 119 -47.40 -19.29 -14.02
C GLY A 119 -46.89 -19.48 -15.45
N PHE A 120 -45.80 -18.81 -15.81
CA PHE A 120 -45.02 -19.20 -16.98
C PHE A 120 -43.54 -19.33 -16.66
N TYR A 121 -42.88 -20.19 -17.42
CA TYR A 121 -41.43 -20.32 -17.47
C TYR A 121 -40.96 -20.18 -18.92
N TYR A 122 -39.98 -19.32 -19.14
CA TYR A 122 -39.34 -19.08 -20.43
C TYR A 122 -37.91 -19.60 -20.37
N ASP A 123 -37.57 -20.54 -21.25
CA ASP A 123 -36.27 -21.25 -21.29
C ASP A 123 -35.20 -20.54 -22.15
N GLY A 124 -35.42 -19.27 -22.51
CA GLY A 124 -34.58 -18.56 -23.47
C GLY A 124 -35.00 -18.75 -24.93
N SER A 125 -35.95 -19.64 -25.22
CA SER A 125 -36.50 -19.86 -26.56
C SER A 125 -38.03 -19.98 -26.60
N THR A 126 -38.62 -20.73 -25.68
CA THR A 126 -40.05 -21.05 -25.63
C THR A 126 -40.64 -20.76 -24.26
N THR A 127 -41.92 -20.43 -24.23
CA THR A 127 -42.67 -20.16 -23.01
C THR A 127 -43.63 -21.30 -22.70
N LYS A 128 -43.52 -21.86 -21.50
CA LYS A 128 -44.37 -22.95 -21.00
C LYS A 128 -45.26 -22.44 -19.87
N VAL A 129 -46.48 -22.96 -19.80
CA VAL A 129 -47.41 -22.67 -18.69
C VAL A 129 -47.13 -23.62 -17.54
N ILE A 130 -47.13 -23.07 -16.32
CA ILE A 130 -46.97 -23.80 -15.06
C ILE A 130 -48.22 -23.57 -14.21
N THR A 131 -48.80 -24.66 -13.71
CA THR A 131 -50.00 -24.62 -12.86
C THR A 131 -49.75 -25.40 -11.58
N ALA A 132 -49.83 -24.72 -10.44
CA ALA A 132 -49.75 -25.26 -9.10
C ALA A 132 -51.08 -25.11 -8.35
N GLY A 133 -52.19 -25.28 -9.06
CA GLY A 133 -53.54 -24.98 -8.58
C GLY A 133 -54.10 -23.67 -9.13
N GLU A 134 -55.16 -23.16 -8.50
CA GLU A 134 -55.80 -21.92 -8.94
C GLU A 134 -54.92 -20.71 -8.63
N ASN A 135 -54.96 -19.68 -9.49
CA ASN A 135 -54.20 -18.43 -9.32
C ASN A 135 -52.70 -18.64 -9.06
N THR A 136 -52.04 -19.41 -9.93
CA THR A 136 -50.60 -19.65 -9.84
C THR A 136 -49.84 -18.37 -10.24
N ASN A 137 -48.93 -17.92 -9.37
CA ASN A 137 -48.01 -16.82 -9.61
C ASN A 137 -46.59 -17.27 -9.28
N LEU A 138 -45.65 -17.04 -10.21
CA LEU A 138 -44.22 -17.30 -10.00
C LEU A 138 -43.53 -15.96 -9.79
N TYR A 139 -42.75 -15.83 -8.70
CA TYR A 139 -42.18 -14.55 -8.27
C TYR A 139 -40.66 -14.48 -8.49
N ALA A 140 -39.93 -15.56 -8.22
CA ALA A 140 -38.48 -15.58 -8.35
C ALA A 140 -37.97 -16.94 -8.79
N ILE A 141 -36.75 -16.95 -9.33
CA ILE A 141 -36.01 -18.12 -9.81
C ILE A 141 -34.54 -17.94 -9.45
N ASN A 142 -33.87 -19.00 -8.99
CA ASN A 142 -32.43 -18.97 -8.74
C ASN A 142 -31.61 -19.49 -9.95
N ASP A 143 -30.28 -19.51 -9.85
CA ASP A 143 -29.41 -19.86 -10.98
C ASP A 143 -29.41 -21.35 -11.37
N ILE A 144 -30.03 -22.21 -10.55
CA ILE A 144 -30.25 -23.64 -10.84
C ILE A 144 -31.71 -23.96 -11.17
N ASP A 145 -32.49 -22.96 -11.56
CA ASP A 145 -33.89 -23.08 -12.00
C ASP A 145 -34.88 -23.58 -10.92
N ILE A 146 -34.57 -23.38 -9.64
CA ILE A 146 -35.59 -23.53 -8.58
C ILE A 146 -36.44 -22.27 -8.55
N ILE A 147 -37.76 -22.47 -8.71
CA ILE A 147 -38.73 -21.39 -8.86
C ILE A 147 -39.57 -21.29 -7.60
N VAL A 148 -39.80 -20.09 -7.10
CA VAL A 148 -40.74 -19.85 -5.99
C VAL A 148 -41.96 -19.06 -6.43
N GLY A 149 -43.08 -19.37 -5.80
CA GLY A 149 -44.35 -18.79 -6.16
C GLY A 149 -45.40 -18.96 -5.07
N SER A 150 -46.63 -18.61 -5.41
CA SER A 150 -47.78 -18.99 -4.60
C SER A 150 -49.01 -19.24 -5.47
N ALA A 151 -49.85 -20.17 -5.03
CA ALA A 151 -51.07 -20.62 -5.70
C ALA A 151 -52.10 -21.07 -4.66
N ILE A 152 -53.34 -21.33 -5.08
CA ILE A 152 -54.37 -21.96 -4.26
C ILE A 152 -54.39 -23.45 -4.62
N PRO A 153 -53.85 -24.35 -3.76
CA PRO A 153 -53.86 -25.78 -4.03
C PRO A 153 -55.27 -26.35 -4.15
N ASN A 154 -55.42 -27.47 -4.85
CA ASN A 154 -56.72 -28.13 -4.98
C ASN A 154 -57.27 -28.52 -3.59
N GLY A 155 -58.49 -28.07 -3.29
CA GLY A 155 -59.16 -28.33 -2.01
C GLY A 155 -58.83 -27.34 -0.89
N GLU A 156 -57.94 -26.38 -1.14
CA GLU A 156 -57.65 -25.27 -0.23
C GLU A 156 -58.43 -24.01 -0.64
N THR A 157 -58.68 -23.12 0.32
CA THR A 157 -59.34 -21.83 0.09
C THR A 157 -58.38 -20.64 0.18
N SER A 158 -57.13 -20.88 0.54
CA SER A 158 -56.12 -19.86 0.79
C SER A 158 -54.86 -20.12 -0.03
N GLN A 159 -54.18 -19.04 -0.41
CA GLN A 159 -52.96 -19.09 -1.18
C GLN A 159 -51.81 -19.67 -0.33
N VAL A 160 -51.03 -20.58 -0.92
CA VAL A 160 -49.91 -21.26 -0.28
C VAL A 160 -48.68 -21.06 -1.15
N GLY A 161 -47.60 -20.63 -0.51
CA GLY A 161 -46.29 -20.54 -1.13
C GLY A 161 -45.79 -21.93 -1.49
N PHE A 162 -45.11 -22.04 -2.62
CA PHE A 162 -44.46 -23.27 -3.06
C PHE A 162 -43.11 -22.97 -3.69
N TYR A 163 -42.31 -24.01 -3.84
CA TYR A 163 -41.19 -24.04 -4.78
C TYR A 163 -41.37 -25.17 -5.79
N ILE A 164 -40.75 -25.00 -6.95
CA ILE A 164 -40.66 -26.00 -8.00
C ILE A 164 -39.21 -26.40 -8.14
N ASP A 165 -38.96 -27.70 -8.01
CA ASP A 165 -37.67 -28.34 -8.24
C ASP A 165 -37.91 -29.55 -9.16
N ASP A 166 -37.24 -29.60 -10.32
CA ASP A 166 -37.38 -30.69 -11.31
C ASP A 166 -38.85 -31.04 -11.71
N ASN A 167 -39.73 -30.03 -11.77
CA ASN A 167 -41.20 -30.10 -11.99
C ASN A 167 -42.06 -30.56 -10.80
N ASP A 168 -41.45 -30.90 -9.67
CA ASP A 168 -42.19 -31.21 -8.45
C ASP A 168 -42.60 -29.92 -7.75
N ILE A 169 -43.91 -29.77 -7.51
CA ILE A 169 -44.48 -28.63 -6.79
C ILE A 169 -44.56 -29.00 -5.32
N ILE A 170 -43.78 -28.29 -4.50
CA ILE A 170 -43.68 -28.54 -3.07
C ILE A 170 -44.17 -27.30 -2.32
N TYR A 171 -45.29 -27.45 -1.61
CA TYR A 171 -45.87 -26.37 -0.79
C TYR A 171 -45.18 -26.28 0.58
N PHE A 172 -44.91 -25.06 1.04
CA PHE A 172 -44.29 -24.85 2.34
C PHE A 172 -45.28 -25.03 3.50
N PRO A 173 -44.77 -25.36 4.71
CA PRO A 173 -45.55 -25.22 5.95
C PRO A 173 -46.04 -23.78 6.15
N LYS A 174 -47.20 -23.62 6.81
CA LYS A 174 -47.79 -22.32 7.16
C LYS A 174 -47.50 -21.97 8.63
N LEU A 175 -47.22 -20.70 8.96
CA LEU A 175 -47.15 -20.24 10.37
C LEU A 175 -48.53 -20.07 11.00
N GLY A 176 -49.57 -19.88 10.18
CA GLY A 176 -50.96 -19.75 10.59
C GLY A 176 -51.93 -20.34 9.57
N PRO A 177 -53.26 -20.23 9.81
CA PRO A 177 -54.25 -20.93 8.99
C PRO A 177 -54.44 -20.34 7.59
N ASN A 178 -54.08 -19.07 7.38
CA ASN A 178 -54.60 -18.25 6.28
C ASN A 178 -53.63 -18.04 5.11
N GLY A 179 -52.62 -18.90 4.96
CA GLY A 179 -51.79 -18.98 3.75
C GLY A 179 -50.41 -18.34 3.85
N THR A 180 -49.61 -18.54 2.80
CA THR A 180 -48.22 -18.07 2.66
C THR A 180 -47.97 -17.55 1.24
N ASN A 181 -47.05 -16.59 1.12
CA ASN A 181 -46.50 -16.15 -0.16
C ASN A 181 -44.98 -16.22 -0.10
N ALA A 182 -44.35 -16.83 -1.10
CA ALA A 182 -42.89 -16.85 -1.26
C ALA A 182 -42.49 -15.88 -2.35
N PHE A 183 -41.67 -14.88 -2.03
CA PHE A 183 -41.34 -13.78 -2.95
C PHE A 183 -39.93 -13.87 -3.51
N ALA A 184 -38.96 -14.40 -2.75
CA ALA A 184 -37.57 -14.48 -3.16
C ALA A 184 -36.90 -15.77 -2.69
N ILE A 185 -35.85 -16.15 -3.40
CA ILE A 185 -35.02 -17.32 -3.19
C ILE A 185 -33.55 -16.95 -3.44
N ASN A 186 -32.62 -17.44 -2.63
CA ASN A 186 -31.18 -17.31 -2.89
C ASN A 186 -30.61 -18.59 -3.51
N ASN A 187 -29.33 -18.59 -3.90
CA ASN A 187 -28.69 -19.75 -4.52
C ASN A 187 -28.37 -20.89 -3.52
N LEU A 188 -28.61 -20.66 -2.23
CA LEU A 188 -28.58 -21.69 -1.18
C LEU A 188 -29.95 -22.33 -0.92
N ASN A 189 -30.96 -21.99 -1.73
CA ASN A 189 -32.35 -22.45 -1.60
C ASN A 189 -33.05 -21.99 -0.32
N ASP A 190 -32.57 -20.92 0.32
CA ASP A 190 -33.33 -20.22 1.35
C ASP A 190 -34.39 -19.35 0.67
N ILE A 191 -35.61 -19.44 1.19
CA ILE A 191 -36.79 -18.80 0.59
C ILE A 191 -37.40 -17.86 1.61
N VAL A 192 -37.82 -16.68 1.16
CA VAL A 192 -38.43 -15.68 2.04
C VAL A 192 -39.75 -15.20 1.51
N GLY A 193 -40.60 -14.73 2.41
CA GLY A 193 -41.88 -14.16 2.04
C GLY A 193 -42.71 -13.74 3.23
N ASN A 194 -44.03 -13.93 3.18
CA ASN A 194 -44.92 -13.69 4.32
C ASN A 194 -45.90 -14.84 4.58
N SER A 195 -46.32 -14.99 5.84
CA SER A 195 -47.34 -15.94 6.28
C SER A 195 -48.41 -15.21 7.07
N VAL A 196 -49.68 -15.53 6.79
CA VAL A 196 -50.82 -14.96 7.51
C VAL A 196 -51.05 -15.76 8.79
N LEU A 197 -51.07 -15.07 9.93
CA LEU A 197 -51.29 -15.62 11.26
C LEU A 197 -52.77 -15.73 11.60
N SER A 198 -53.07 -16.39 12.73
CA SER A 198 -54.43 -16.67 13.21
C SER A 198 -55.24 -15.41 13.52
N ASP A 199 -54.56 -14.31 13.87
CA ASP A 199 -55.16 -12.99 14.17
C ASP A 199 -55.32 -12.10 12.91
N GLY A 200 -55.00 -12.65 11.73
CA GLY A 200 -55.04 -11.94 10.45
C GLY A 200 -53.92 -10.91 10.26
N SER A 201 -52.90 -10.87 11.13
CA SER A 201 -51.63 -10.24 10.80
C SER A 201 -50.85 -11.10 9.80
N PHE A 202 -49.86 -10.52 9.14
CA PHE A 202 -48.94 -11.30 8.30
C PHE A 202 -47.51 -10.95 8.67
N HIS A 203 -46.69 -11.98 8.88
CA HIS A 203 -45.30 -11.83 9.26
C HIS A 203 -44.37 -12.32 8.17
N ALA A 204 -43.23 -11.66 8.05
CA ALA A 204 -42.13 -12.10 7.22
C ALA A 204 -41.60 -13.43 7.74
N PHE A 205 -41.31 -14.37 6.83
CA PHE A 205 -40.70 -15.64 7.19
C PHE A 205 -39.42 -15.89 6.39
N ARG A 206 -38.59 -16.78 6.93
CA ARG A 206 -37.54 -17.50 6.21
C ARG A 206 -37.85 -18.99 6.23
N PHE A 207 -37.80 -19.64 5.08
CA PHE A 207 -37.85 -21.09 4.94
C PHE A 207 -36.45 -21.58 4.57
N SER A 208 -35.89 -22.46 5.40
CA SER A 208 -34.56 -23.04 5.22
C SER A 208 -34.53 -24.43 5.84
N LYS A 209 -33.87 -25.39 5.19
CA LYS A 209 -33.70 -26.77 5.68
C LYS A 209 -35.02 -27.40 6.16
N SER A 210 -36.08 -27.23 5.36
CA SER A 210 -37.43 -27.73 5.64
C SER A 210 -38.14 -27.12 6.87
N SER A 211 -37.63 -26.00 7.40
CA SER A 211 -38.21 -25.30 8.55
C SER A 211 -38.59 -23.87 8.19
N ILE A 212 -39.75 -23.42 8.68
CA ILE A 212 -40.20 -22.04 8.57
C ILE A 212 -39.91 -21.29 9.87
N LYS A 213 -39.24 -20.14 9.77
CA LYS A 213 -38.90 -19.26 10.88
C LYS A 213 -39.67 -17.96 10.71
N ASP A 214 -40.48 -17.63 11.72
CA ASP A 214 -41.08 -16.31 11.85
C ASP A 214 -40.00 -15.28 12.19
N LEU A 215 -39.93 -14.19 11.42
CA LEU A 215 -39.00 -13.09 11.66
C LEU A 215 -39.61 -12.00 12.56
N GLY A 216 -40.91 -12.09 12.84
CA GLY A 216 -41.69 -11.12 13.60
C GLY A 216 -42.08 -9.89 12.78
N ALA A 217 -42.57 -8.86 13.46
CA ALA A 217 -42.85 -7.54 12.91
C ALA A 217 -42.47 -6.48 13.95
N PHE A 218 -42.25 -5.22 13.53
CA PHE A 218 -42.08 -4.11 14.46
C PHE A 218 -43.38 -3.79 15.19
N THR A 219 -44.50 -3.80 14.48
CA THR A 219 -45.83 -3.69 15.10
C THR A 219 -46.72 -4.85 14.72
N ARG A 220 -47.33 -4.84 13.53
CA ARG A 220 -48.35 -5.83 13.17
C ARG A 220 -47.99 -6.61 11.93
N ASN A 221 -47.53 -5.95 10.88
CA ASN A 221 -47.33 -6.61 9.61
C ASN A 221 -45.88 -6.52 9.15
N SER A 222 -45.38 -7.57 8.51
CA SER A 222 -44.08 -7.57 7.89
C SER A 222 -44.03 -8.48 6.67
N LYS A 223 -43.16 -8.13 5.72
CA LYS A 223 -42.93 -8.86 4.48
C LYS A 223 -41.43 -8.85 4.20
N ALA A 224 -40.86 -10.02 3.93
CA ALA A 224 -39.52 -10.13 3.35
C ALA A 224 -39.63 -10.05 1.82
N ASN A 225 -38.92 -9.11 1.21
CA ASN A 225 -38.93 -8.87 -0.23
C ASN A 225 -37.76 -9.58 -0.93
N SER A 226 -36.60 -9.66 -0.29
CA SER A 226 -35.38 -10.21 -0.90
C SER A 226 -34.43 -10.81 0.15
N ILE A 227 -33.54 -11.68 -0.32
CA ILE A 227 -32.55 -12.42 0.44
C ILE A 227 -31.26 -12.57 -0.39
N ASN A 228 -30.08 -12.39 0.21
CA ASN A 228 -28.79 -12.64 -0.44
C ASN A 228 -28.20 -14.02 -0.05
N ASP A 229 -27.05 -14.40 -0.61
CA ASP A 229 -26.42 -15.72 -0.37
C ASP A 229 -25.74 -15.82 1.01
N HIS A 230 -25.68 -14.71 1.76
CA HIS A 230 -25.34 -14.69 3.19
C HIS A 230 -26.57 -14.89 4.10
N SER A 231 -27.74 -15.19 3.52
CA SER A 231 -29.04 -15.29 4.19
C SER A 231 -29.45 -14.00 4.91
N TRP A 232 -28.99 -12.83 4.45
CA TRP A 232 -29.45 -11.54 4.94
C TRP A 232 -30.74 -11.19 4.22
N ILE A 233 -31.74 -10.78 4.99
CA ILE A 233 -33.10 -10.60 4.52
C ILE A 233 -33.47 -9.13 4.64
N VAL A 234 -34.11 -8.60 3.61
CA VAL A 234 -34.64 -7.23 3.62
C VAL A 234 -36.11 -7.21 3.25
N GLY A 235 -36.78 -6.15 3.67
CA GLY A 235 -38.19 -5.97 3.37
C GLY A 235 -38.79 -4.77 4.08
N VAL A 236 -40.07 -4.87 4.40
CA VAL A 236 -40.82 -3.84 5.11
C VAL A 236 -41.58 -4.44 6.28
N SER A 237 -41.57 -3.73 7.41
CA SER A 237 -42.52 -3.96 8.49
C SER A 237 -43.35 -2.71 8.69
N ASP A 238 -44.65 -2.87 8.45
CA ASP A 238 -45.67 -1.83 8.32
C ASP A 238 -45.30 -0.78 7.26
N PHE A 239 -44.46 0.20 7.59
CA PHE A 239 -43.97 1.25 6.68
C PHE A 239 -42.49 1.56 6.87
N ILE A 240 -41.74 0.63 7.47
CA ILE A 240 -40.34 0.79 7.82
C ILE A 240 -39.52 -0.32 7.15
N ALA A 241 -38.59 0.09 6.29
CA ALA A 241 -37.61 -0.82 5.71
C ALA A 241 -36.75 -1.46 6.79
N PHE A 242 -36.50 -2.77 6.70
CA PHE A 242 -35.67 -3.49 7.65
C PHE A 242 -34.60 -4.32 6.98
N VAL A 243 -33.57 -4.65 7.76
CA VAL A 243 -32.63 -5.74 7.50
C VAL A 243 -32.68 -6.74 8.65
N TRP A 244 -32.54 -8.01 8.33
CA TRP A 244 -32.48 -9.11 9.28
C TRP A 244 -31.31 -10.05 8.92
N LYS A 245 -30.61 -10.55 9.95
CA LYS A 245 -29.49 -11.49 9.82
C LYS A 245 -29.56 -12.47 10.99
N ASP A 246 -29.10 -13.71 10.82
CA ASP A 246 -29.10 -14.70 11.91
C ASP A 246 -28.28 -14.24 13.14
N SER A 247 -27.25 -13.40 12.94
CA SER A 247 -26.44 -12.83 14.02
C SER A 247 -27.12 -11.71 14.81
N LEU A 248 -28.31 -11.24 14.38
CA LEU A 248 -29.05 -10.17 15.02
C LEU A 248 -30.17 -10.74 15.92
N THR A 249 -30.57 -9.97 16.93
CA THR A 249 -31.65 -10.37 17.85
C THR A 249 -33.06 -10.21 17.26
N GLY A 250 -33.18 -9.79 16.00
CA GLY A 250 -34.46 -9.51 15.33
C GLY A 250 -34.28 -8.60 14.12
N MET A 251 -35.39 -8.08 13.59
CA MET A 251 -35.38 -7.08 12.53
C MET A 251 -34.72 -5.79 13.03
N VAL A 252 -33.91 -5.14 12.19
CA VAL A 252 -33.30 -3.85 12.46
C VAL A 252 -33.80 -2.83 11.42
N PRO A 253 -34.35 -1.68 11.83
CA PRO A 253 -34.83 -0.68 10.90
C PRO A 253 -33.67 -0.02 10.14
N LEU A 254 -33.86 0.22 8.85
CA LEU A 254 -32.93 1.00 8.03
C LEU A 254 -33.17 2.50 8.24
N LYS A 255 -32.12 3.31 8.03
CA LYS A 255 -32.18 4.76 8.22
C LYS A 255 -33.23 5.41 7.30
N LYS A 256 -34.07 6.27 7.88
CA LYS A 256 -35.06 7.10 7.18
C LYS A 256 -34.58 8.54 7.04
N TRP A 257 -35.10 9.28 6.06
CA TRP A 257 -34.81 10.72 5.94
C TRP A 257 -35.66 11.57 6.88
N SER A 258 -36.87 11.09 7.19
CA SER A 258 -37.75 11.64 8.21
C SER A 258 -38.61 10.51 8.78
N GLU A 259 -38.93 10.61 10.07
CA GLU A 259 -39.78 9.65 10.77
C GLU A 259 -41.17 9.50 10.13
N SER A 260 -41.67 10.57 9.48
CA SER A 260 -43.00 10.60 8.85
C SER A 260 -43.08 9.95 7.47
N LEU A 261 -41.96 9.53 6.88
CA LEU A 261 -41.92 8.97 5.53
C LEU A 261 -42.04 7.44 5.56
N ASN A 262 -42.66 6.85 4.54
CA ASN A 262 -42.64 5.41 4.37
C ASN A 262 -41.30 4.98 3.77
N SER A 263 -40.75 3.87 4.24
CA SER A 263 -39.60 3.22 3.62
C SER A 263 -39.85 1.73 3.39
N GLU A 264 -39.29 1.21 2.30
CA GLU A 264 -39.35 -0.20 1.95
C GLU A 264 -38.06 -0.59 1.24
N ALA A 265 -37.44 -1.69 1.68
CA ALA A 265 -36.31 -2.30 1.01
C ALA A 265 -36.83 -3.37 0.04
N TYR A 266 -36.43 -3.28 -1.23
CA TYR A 266 -36.85 -4.22 -2.26
C TYR A 266 -35.80 -5.30 -2.51
N ALA A 267 -34.51 -4.94 -2.53
CA ALA A 267 -33.44 -5.88 -2.84
C ALA A 267 -32.14 -5.63 -2.06
N ILE A 268 -31.30 -6.67 -2.00
CA ILE A 268 -30.01 -6.67 -1.33
C ILE A 268 -29.00 -7.53 -2.10
N ASN A 269 -27.76 -7.06 -2.24
CA ASN A 269 -26.66 -7.86 -2.80
C ASN A 269 -25.77 -8.50 -1.72
N ASP A 270 -24.81 -9.34 -2.10
CA ASP A 270 -23.92 -10.05 -1.18
C ASP A 270 -22.91 -9.15 -0.47
N SER A 271 -22.63 -7.97 -1.03
CA SER A 271 -21.88 -6.93 -0.33
C SER A 271 -22.71 -6.23 0.76
N GLY A 272 -23.99 -6.56 0.90
CA GLY A 272 -24.90 -5.97 1.88
C GLY A 272 -25.41 -4.57 1.52
N VAL A 273 -25.31 -4.19 0.25
CA VAL A 273 -25.90 -2.96 -0.28
C VAL A 273 -27.38 -3.23 -0.52
N ILE A 274 -28.25 -2.36 -0.01
CA ILE A 274 -29.70 -2.53 -0.06
C ILE A 274 -30.28 -1.42 -0.92
N VAL A 275 -31.27 -1.72 -1.76
CA VAL A 275 -31.99 -0.72 -2.57
C VAL A 275 -33.48 -0.77 -2.31
N GLY A 276 -34.14 0.37 -2.56
CA GLY A 276 -35.58 0.47 -2.33
C GLY A 276 -36.14 1.87 -2.48
N LEU A 277 -37.10 2.18 -1.62
CA LEU A 277 -37.82 3.44 -1.57
C LEU A 277 -37.74 4.05 -0.16
N ASN A 278 -37.44 5.33 -0.09
CA ASN A 278 -37.59 6.17 1.11
C ASN A 278 -37.95 7.57 0.62
N TYR A 279 -39.22 7.77 0.27
CA TYR A 279 -39.75 8.91 -0.52
C TYR A 279 -39.35 8.95 -2.01
N GLY A 280 -38.12 8.56 -2.34
CA GLY A 280 -37.65 8.33 -3.72
C GLY A 280 -36.72 7.11 -3.81
N ALA A 281 -36.20 6.82 -5.01
CA ALA A 281 -35.26 5.72 -5.22
C ALA A 281 -34.04 5.87 -4.28
N THR A 282 -33.80 4.87 -3.45
CA THR A 282 -32.83 4.96 -2.34
C THR A 282 -31.89 3.77 -2.36
N ILE A 283 -30.64 4.03 -1.98
CA ILE A 283 -29.62 3.03 -1.68
C ILE A 283 -29.19 3.18 -0.21
N TRP A 284 -29.14 2.06 0.51
CA TRP A 284 -28.58 1.97 1.86
C TRP A 284 -27.25 1.24 1.83
N GLU A 285 -26.23 1.92 2.35
CA GLU A 285 -24.86 1.44 2.45
C GLU A 285 -24.23 2.01 3.73
N ASP A 286 -23.45 1.19 4.45
CA ASP A 286 -22.78 1.57 5.70
C ASP A 286 -23.69 2.27 6.73
N SER A 287 -24.90 1.75 6.89
CA SER A 287 -25.95 2.28 7.78
C SER A 287 -26.45 3.69 7.42
N SER A 288 -26.09 4.20 6.25
CA SER A 288 -26.55 5.46 5.69
C SER A 288 -27.55 5.22 4.56
N ALA A 289 -28.36 6.24 4.25
CA ALA A 289 -29.34 6.22 3.18
C ALA A 289 -29.04 7.37 2.22
N TYR A 290 -28.90 7.07 0.93
CA TYR A 290 -28.57 8.03 -0.11
C TYR A 290 -29.68 8.07 -1.16
N ASP A 291 -30.02 9.27 -1.63
CA ASP A 291 -30.96 9.45 -2.75
C ASP A 291 -30.25 9.12 -4.05
N LEU A 292 -30.74 8.11 -4.78
CA LEU A 292 -30.14 7.72 -6.06
C LEU A 292 -30.21 8.84 -7.10
N ASN A 293 -31.20 9.75 -7.01
CA ASN A 293 -31.26 10.93 -7.89
C ASN A 293 -30.06 11.87 -7.70
N THR A 294 -29.35 11.80 -6.57
CA THR A 294 -28.11 12.57 -6.37
C THR A 294 -26.88 11.87 -6.93
N LEU A 295 -27.02 10.62 -7.37
CA LEU A 295 -25.95 9.72 -7.81
C LEU A 295 -25.93 9.43 -9.32
N VAL A 296 -26.86 10.02 -10.07
CA VAL A 296 -27.01 9.88 -11.52
C VAL A 296 -27.24 11.25 -12.16
N GLU A 297 -26.85 11.44 -13.43
CA GLU A 297 -27.30 12.62 -14.17
C GLU A 297 -28.79 12.48 -14.51
N THR A 298 -29.61 13.39 -13.97
CA THR A 298 -31.07 13.34 -14.10
C THR A 298 -31.57 14.67 -14.67
N SER A 299 -31.25 14.97 -15.94
CA SER A 299 -31.72 16.24 -16.53
C SER A 299 -33.24 16.30 -16.62
N ASP A 300 -33.90 15.18 -16.95
CA ASP A 300 -35.34 15.14 -17.27
C ASP A 300 -36.11 13.97 -16.64
N ILE A 301 -35.45 13.15 -15.81
CA ILE A 301 -36.02 11.95 -15.20
C ILE A 301 -35.92 11.99 -13.69
N TYR A 302 -36.99 11.64 -12.98
CA TYR A 302 -36.95 11.44 -11.54
C TYR A 302 -37.07 9.96 -11.21
N LEU A 303 -36.05 9.38 -10.58
CA LEU A 303 -36.04 8.00 -10.11
C LEU A 303 -36.99 7.86 -8.92
N THR A 304 -38.06 7.09 -9.11
CA THR A 304 -39.12 6.94 -8.12
C THR A 304 -38.84 5.78 -7.17
N ARG A 305 -38.33 4.65 -7.68
CA ARG A 305 -38.05 3.43 -6.90
C ARG A 305 -36.85 2.67 -7.47
N ALA A 306 -36.01 2.11 -6.60
CA ALA A 306 -34.98 1.15 -6.99
C ALA A 306 -35.43 -0.26 -6.61
N LEU A 307 -35.62 -1.13 -7.61
CA LEU A 307 -36.43 -2.34 -7.49
C LEU A 307 -35.58 -3.59 -7.26
N ASP A 308 -34.40 -3.68 -7.87
CA ASP A 308 -33.51 -4.82 -7.71
C ASP A 308 -32.02 -4.44 -7.92
N ILE A 309 -31.10 -5.23 -7.36
CA ILE A 309 -29.65 -5.02 -7.40
C ILE A 309 -28.91 -6.35 -7.49
N ASN A 310 -27.91 -6.46 -8.37
CA ASN A 310 -27.02 -7.63 -8.45
C ASN A 310 -25.67 -7.43 -7.72
N ASN A 311 -24.82 -8.47 -7.67
CA ASN A 311 -23.52 -8.40 -7.00
C ASN A 311 -22.48 -7.52 -7.72
N LYS A 312 -22.71 -7.16 -8.99
CA LYS A 312 -21.93 -6.13 -9.69
C LYS A 312 -22.34 -4.71 -9.29
N GLY A 313 -23.40 -4.56 -8.49
CA GLY A 313 -23.93 -3.27 -8.07
C GLY A 313 -24.80 -2.58 -9.12
N GLN A 314 -25.19 -3.27 -10.20
CA GLN A 314 -26.15 -2.75 -11.17
C GLN A 314 -27.54 -2.71 -10.53
N ILE A 315 -28.26 -1.61 -10.71
CA ILE A 315 -29.56 -1.37 -10.06
C ILE A 315 -30.61 -1.13 -11.13
N ILE A 316 -31.72 -1.87 -11.09
CA ILE A 316 -32.89 -1.52 -11.92
C ILE A 316 -33.80 -0.56 -11.16
N THR A 317 -34.30 0.44 -11.87
CA THR A 317 -35.15 1.48 -11.28
C THR A 317 -36.36 1.79 -12.16
N GLU A 318 -37.40 2.29 -11.51
CA GLU A 318 -38.43 3.07 -12.19
C GLU A 318 -38.05 4.54 -12.15
N GLY A 319 -38.24 5.23 -13.27
CA GLY A 319 -38.20 6.68 -13.31
C GLY A 319 -39.42 7.27 -14.02
N SER A 320 -39.74 8.52 -13.69
CA SER A 320 -40.80 9.28 -14.32
C SER A 320 -40.23 10.38 -15.21
N ILE A 321 -40.58 10.37 -16.50
CA ILE A 321 -40.34 11.46 -17.45
C ILE A 321 -41.70 11.99 -17.89
N ASN A 322 -41.97 13.28 -17.70
CA ASN A 322 -43.24 13.92 -18.10
C ASN A 322 -44.51 13.18 -17.62
N GLY A 323 -44.43 12.52 -16.45
CA GLY A 323 -45.52 11.74 -15.87
C GLY A 323 -45.66 10.30 -16.38
N GLN A 324 -44.79 9.85 -17.28
CA GLN A 324 -44.76 8.47 -17.77
C GLN A 324 -43.63 7.67 -17.09
N THR A 325 -43.96 6.50 -16.54
CA THR A 325 -42.98 5.56 -15.96
C THR A 325 -42.12 4.90 -17.05
N ARG A 326 -40.83 4.78 -16.77
CA ARG A 326 -39.81 4.15 -17.60
C ARG A 326 -39.04 3.10 -16.78
N ALA A 327 -38.66 2.02 -17.45
CA ALA A 327 -37.73 1.02 -16.92
C ALA A 327 -36.30 1.45 -17.22
N LEU A 328 -35.45 1.47 -16.20
CA LEU A 328 -34.08 1.96 -16.28
C LEU A 328 -33.12 0.98 -15.63
N LEU A 329 -31.87 0.99 -16.10
CA LEU A 329 -30.74 0.30 -15.53
C LEU A 329 -29.68 1.32 -15.14
N LEU A 330 -29.23 1.27 -13.89
CA LEU A 330 -28.10 2.05 -13.40
C LEU A 330 -26.87 1.15 -13.36
N ASN A 331 -25.88 1.47 -14.17
CA ASN A 331 -24.58 0.81 -14.17
C ASN A 331 -23.59 1.61 -13.32
N PRO A 332 -22.90 1.01 -12.33
CA PRO A 332 -21.84 1.70 -11.62
C PRO A 332 -20.78 2.22 -12.60
N ILE A 333 -20.34 3.46 -12.42
CA ILE A 333 -19.19 3.98 -13.16
C ILE A 333 -17.94 3.30 -12.60
N GLU A 334 -17.30 2.44 -13.40
CA GLU A 334 -16.09 1.76 -12.99
C GLU A 334 -14.87 2.69 -13.06
N ILE A 335 -14.12 2.75 -11.96
CA ILE A 335 -12.77 3.32 -11.94
C ILE A 335 -11.77 2.17 -12.05
N GLU A 336 -10.83 2.29 -12.97
CA GLU A 336 -9.64 1.45 -13.04
C GLU A 336 -8.40 2.31 -12.93
N ILE A 337 -7.46 1.96 -12.05
CA ILE A 337 -6.21 2.70 -11.94
C ILE A 337 -5.24 2.18 -13.01
N LEU A 338 -4.83 3.05 -13.91
CA LEU A 338 -3.93 2.77 -15.04
C LEU A 338 -2.46 2.98 -14.68
N GLU A 339 -2.17 3.91 -13.77
CA GLU A 339 -0.84 4.19 -13.22
C GLU A 339 -0.98 4.50 -11.71
N PRO A 340 -0.16 3.92 -10.82
CA PRO A 340 1.00 3.05 -11.11
C PRO A 340 0.60 1.64 -11.58
N LYS A 341 1.52 0.99 -12.31
CA LYS A 341 1.40 -0.41 -12.73
C LYS A 341 2.16 -1.34 -11.79
N GLU A 342 1.89 -2.63 -11.92
CA GLU A 342 2.67 -3.67 -11.24
C GLU A 342 4.17 -3.46 -11.50
N ASP A 343 4.98 -3.58 -10.45
CA ASP A 343 6.45 -3.45 -10.47
C ASP A 343 7.03 -2.06 -10.82
N ASP A 344 6.21 -1.03 -10.99
CA ASP A 344 6.70 0.34 -11.15
C ASP A 344 7.65 0.72 -9.99
N LYS A 345 8.79 1.35 -10.33
CA LYS A 345 9.81 1.77 -9.36
C LYS A 345 9.87 3.29 -9.26
N TRP A 346 9.14 3.86 -8.32
CA TRP A 346 9.09 5.30 -8.11
C TRP A 346 10.13 5.74 -7.08
N LYS A 347 10.62 6.97 -7.20
CA LYS A 347 11.63 7.51 -6.28
C LYS A 347 11.09 8.76 -5.61
N VAL A 348 11.43 8.93 -4.34
CA VAL A 348 11.08 10.17 -3.63
C VAL A 348 11.67 11.41 -4.31
N ASP A 349 11.02 12.56 -4.14
CA ASP A 349 11.38 13.85 -4.77
C ASP A 349 11.17 13.89 -6.31
N GLN A 350 10.81 12.76 -6.95
CA GLN A 350 10.42 12.69 -8.35
C GLN A 350 8.91 12.88 -8.53
N LYS A 351 8.52 13.38 -9.71
CA LYS A 351 7.12 13.52 -10.11
C LYS A 351 6.72 12.31 -10.93
N HIS A 352 5.61 11.69 -10.55
CA HIS A 352 4.99 10.58 -11.25
C HIS A 352 3.52 10.90 -11.53
N LYS A 353 2.97 10.29 -12.58
CA LYS A 353 1.54 10.39 -12.87
C LYS A 353 0.80 9.25 -12.20
N ILE A 354 -0.29 9.60 -11.54
CA ILE A 354 -1.34 8.67 -11.12
C ILE A 354 -2.47 8.87 -12.12
N LYS A 355 -2.96 7.80 -12.74
CA LYS A 355 -4.01 7.87 -13.78
C LYS A 355 -5.07 6.84 -13.53
N TRP A 356 -6.31 7.16 -13.85
CA TRP A 356 -7.43 6.24 -13.76
C TRP A 356 -8.43 6.43 -14.89
N THR A 357 -9.30 5.45 -15.09
CA THR A 357 -10.49 5.52 -15.94
C THR A 357 -11.72 5.88 -15.10
N GLY A 358 -12.81 6.22 -15.77
CA GLY A 358 -14.06 6.63 -15.11
C GLY A 358 -14.00 8.08 -14.63
N SER A 359 -14.91 8.90 -15.15
CA SER A 359 -15.14 10.26 -14.64
C SER A 359 -16.41 10.27 -13.81
N MET A 360 -16.27 10.26 -12.48
CA MET A 360 -17.34 10.61 -11.56
C MET A 360 -17.57 12.12 -11.61
N ASN A 361 -18.82 12.56 -11.43
CA ASN A 361 -19.09 14.00 -11.20
C ASN A 361 -18.82 14.42 -9.74
N SER A 362 -17.85 13.78 -9.09
CA SER A 362 -17.39 14.07 -7.73
C SER A 362 -15.90 14.39 -7.72
N ARG A 363 -15.43 15.04 -6.66
CA ARG A 363 -13.97 15.19 -6.43
C ARG A 363 -13.36 13.87 -5.99
N TYR A 364 -12.08 13.66 -6.28
CA TYR A 364 -11.36 12.43 -5.93
C TYR A 364 -10.39 12.63 -4.79
N LEU A 365 -10.39 11.69 -3.84
CA LEU A 365 -9.36 11.55 -2.82
C LEU A 365 -8.38 10.47 -3.29
N ILE A 366 -7.10 10.83 -3.32
CA ILE A 366 -6.01 9.94 -3.69
C ILE A 366 -5.24 9.60 -2.42
N GLU A 367 -5.07 8.30 -2.18
CA GLU A 367 -4.45 7.79 -0.98
C GLU A 367 -3.34 6.79 -1.32
N LEU A 368 -2.28 6.80 -0.52
CA LEU A 368 -1.16 5.89 -0.63
C LEU A 368 -1.21 4.88 0.52
N SER A 369 -1.12 3.60 0.19
CA SER A 369 -0.75 2.57 1.16
C SER A 369 0.70 2.17 0.95
N LEU A 370 1.42 1.94 2.05
CA LEU A 370 2.79 1.40 2.06
C LEU A 370 2.83 -0.08 2.49
N ASP A 371 1.68 -0.65 2.84
CA ASP A 371 1.53 -1.92 3.56
C ASP A 371 0.48 -2.83 2.90
N ASP A 372 0.38 -2.76 1.58
CA ASP A 372 -0.51 -3.59 0.78
C ASP A 372 -2.01 -3.41 1.12
N GLY A 373 -2.41 -2.19 1.46
CA GLY A 373 -3.81 -1.78 1.69
C GLY A 373 -4.30 -1.99 3.12
N LYS A 374 -3.43 -2.32 4.07
CA LYS A 374 -3.81 -2.41 5.50
C LYS A 374 -4.05 -1.03 6.10
N SER A 375 -3.34 -0.01 5.63
CA SER A 375 -3.55 1.38 5.97
C SER A 375 -3.34 2.30 4.77
N TYR A 376 -4.05 3.43 4.77
CA TYR A 376 -4.02 4.44 3.72
C TYR A 376 -3.71 5.82 4.31
N ILE A 377 -2.86 6.56 3.59
CA ILE A 377 -2.45 7.92 3.90
C ILE A 377 -2.97 8.82 2.77
N PRO A 378 -3.81 9.84 3.07
CA PRO A 378 -4.21 10.84 2.08
C PRO A 378 -2.98 11.55 1.51
N ILE A 379 -2.84 11.57 0.18
CA ILE A 379 -1.73 12.27 -0.49
C ILE A 379 -2.18 13.51 -1.27
N ASP A 380 -3.37 13.50 -1.86
CA ASP A 380 -3.92 14.65 -2.58
C ASP A 380 -5.42 14.52 -2.85
N THR A 381 -6.02 15.58 -3.41
CA THR A 381 -7.38 15.57 -3.95
C THR A 381 -7.41 16.21 -5.34
N THR A 382 -8.27 15.71 -6.24
CA THR A 382 -8.51 16.35 -7.55
C THR A 382 -9.95 16.80 -7.73
N ASP A 383 -10.14 17.75 -8.64
CA ASP A 383 -11.47 18.26 -9.01
C ASP A 383 -12.27 17.26 -9.86
N VAL A 384 -13.56 17.57 -10.03
CA VAL A 384 -14.50 16.77 -10.81
C VAL A 384 -14.01 16.56 -12.25
N GLY A 385 -14.15 15.35 -12.78
CA GLY A 385 -13.78 15.00 -14.16
C GLY A 385 -12.28 14.89 -14.43
N VAL A 386 -11.41 15.20 -13.45
CA VAL A 386 -9.97 14.98 -13.57
C VAL A 386 -9.67 13.48 -13.42
N THR A 387 -8.91 12.90 -14.34
CA THR A 387 -8.54 11.48 -14.35
C THR A 387 -7.03 11.24 -14.25
N GLU A 388 -6.25 12.28 -14.00
CA GLU A 388 -4.82 12.18 -13.73
C GLU A 388 -4.34 13.17 -12.66
N LEU A 389 -3.33 12.77 -11.90
CA LEU A 389 -2.66 13.59 -10.89
C LEU A 389 -1.14 13.52 -11.10
N ASN A 390 -0.47 14.68 -11.19
CA ASN A 390 0.99 14.77 -11.16
C ASN A 390 1.48 14.81 -9.71
N TRP A 391 1.73 13.65 -9.13
CA TRP A 391 2.15 13.54 -7.74
C TRP A 391 3.68 13.64 -7.61
N LYS A 392 4.14 14.55 -6.75
CA LYS A 392 5.54 14.56 -6.29
C LYS A 392 5.66 13.63 -5.08
N VAL A 393 6.34 12.50 -5.25
CA VAL A 393 6.51 11.52 -4.18
C VAL A 393 7.23 12.17 -3.00
N SER A 394 6.60 12.18 -1.83
CA SER A 394 7.11 12.88 -0.66
C SER A 394 8.48 12.32 -0.24
N ASP A 395 9.44 13.20 0.03
CA ASP A 395 10.77 12.83 0.51
C ASP A 395 10.85 12.55 2.01
N THR A 396 9.70 12.53 2.68
CA THR A 396 9.55 11.99 4.03
C THR A 396 9.25 10.49 4.03
N LEU A 397 8.93 9.90 2.87
CA LEU A 397 8.64 8.47 2.73
C LEU A 397 9.93 7.63 2.78
N SER A 398 9.86 6.49 3.46
CA SER A 398 10.90 5.45 3.42
C SER A 398 10.64 4.49 2.25
N SER A 399 11.66 3.72 1.86
CA SER A 399 11.51 2.70 0.83
C SER A 399 10.45 1.66 1.21
N SER A 400 9.64 1.24 0.26
CA SER A 400 8.65 0.16 0.41
C SER A 400 8.48 -0.58 -0.91
N ILE A 401 8.21 -1.89 -0.84
CA ILE A 401 8.00 -2.76 -1.99
C ILE A 401 6.54 -3.21 -2.16
N THR A 402 5.65 -2.75 -1.29
CA THR A 402 4.23 -3.16 -1.22
C THR A 402 3.30 -1.94 -1.32
N CYS A 403 3.68 -0.94 -2.09
CA CYS A 403 2.89 0.29 -2.23
C CYS A 403 1.68 0.05 -3.12
N ASN A 404 0.58 0.75 -2.86
CA ASN A 404 -0.53 0.87 -3.81
C ASN A 404 -1.24 2.22 -3.64
N ILE A 405 -1.88 2.67 -4.71
CA ILE A 405 -2.72 3.86 -4.71
C ILE A 405 -4.18 3.45 -4.65
N GLN A 406 -4.96 4.20 -3.87
CA GLN A 406 -6.40 4.12 -3.86
C GLN A 406 -6.98 5.44 -4.37
N VAL A 407 -7.98 5.35 -5.24
CA VAL A 407 -8.79 6.49 -5.70
C VAL A 407 -10.22 6.27 -5.21
N SER A 408 -10.79 7.29 -4.56
CA SER A 408 -12.15 7.26 -4.03
C SER A 408 -12.86 8.60 -4.24
N SER A 409 -14.21 8.59 -4.31
CA SER A 409 -15.02 9.80 -4.33
C SER A 409 -15.12 10.43 -2.93
N PHE A 410 -15.17 11.77 -2.84
CA PHE A 410 -15.40 12.45 -1.57
C PHE A 410 -16.25 13.73 -1.67
N ASN A 411 -17.07 13.96 -0.62
CA ASN A 411 -18.06 15.05 -0.59
C ASN A 411 -17.79 16.13 0.47
N SER A 412 -16.72 16.00 1.27
CA SER A 412 -16.45 16.93 2.38
C SER A 412 -15.37 17.95 2.04
N SER A 413 -15.44 19.16 2.61
CA SER A 413 -14.40 20.19 2.49
C SER A 413 -13.10 19.86 3.26
N ASN A 414 -13.05 18.81 4.08
CA ASN A 414 -11.91 18.44 4.94
C ASN A 414 -11.46 16.98 4.77
N ALA A 415 -11.33 16.49 3.54
CA ALA A 415 -10.98 15.10 3.26
C ALA A 415 -9.59 14.69 3.77
N LEU A 416 -8.62 15.60 3.77
CA LEU A 416 -7.23 15.31 4.16
C LEU A 416 -7.02 15.08 5.67
N ASN A 417 -8.03 15.38 6.52
CA ASN A 417 -7.90 15.29 7.99
C ASN A 417 -8.67 14.10 8.61
N LYS A 418 -9.27 13.22 7.80
CA LYS A 418 -9.91 12.00 8.28
C LYS A 418 -9.12 10.80 7.78
N THR A 419 -8.71 9.93 8.70
CA THR A 419 -8.39 8.53 8.35
C THR A 419 -9.62 7.98 7.64
N SER A 420 -9.51 7.81 6.33
CA SER A 420 -10.64 7.53 5.45
C SER A 420 -11.30 6.23 5.86
N ARG A 421 -12.62 6.24 5.92
CA ARG A 421 -13.40 5.01 5.80
C ARG A 421 -13.30 4.63 4.33
N ILE A 422 -12.75 3.46 4.05
CA ILE A 422 -12.83 2.81 2.73
C ILE A 422 -14.30 2.86 2.33
N THR A 423 -14.64 3.72 1.37
CA THR A 423 -15.93 3.59 0.71
C THR A 423 -15.82 2.36 -0.19
N LYS A 424 -16.87 1.52 -0.26
CA LYS A 424 -16.90 0.32 -1.11
C LYS A 424 -16.70 0.60 -2.61
N ARG A 425 -16.63 1.88 -2.99
CA ARG A 425 -16.43 2.40 -4.35
C ARG A 425 -14.99 2.88 -4.60
N SER A 426 -14.10 2.65 -3.65
CA SER A 426 -12.66 2.86 -3.84
C SER A 426 -12.07 1.79 -4.76
N LYS A 427 -11.15 2.21 -5.62
CA LYS A 427 -10.41 1.30 -6.51
C LYS A 427 -8.93 1.45 -6.24
N ARG A 428 -8.25 0.30 -6.27
CA ARG A 428 -6.86 0.16 -5.86
C ARG A 428 -6.00 -0.20 -7.08
N SER A 429 -4.82 0.39 -7.14
CA SER A 429 -3.81 0.03 -8.14
C SER A 429 -3.22 -1.35 -7.83
N GLU A 430 -2.56 -1.92 -8.84
CA GLU A 430 -1.56 -2.96 -8.61
C GLU A 430 -0.46 -2.47 -7.65
N THR A 431 0.29 -3.42 -7.09
CA THR A 431 1.40 -3.09 -6.20
C THR A 431 2.59 -2.53 -6.94
N PHE A 432 3.16 -1.44 -6.43
CA PHE A 432 4.37 -0.81 -6.95
C PHE A 432 5.39 -0.56 -5.83
N LYS A 433 6.57 -0.09 -6.20
CA LYS A 433 7.72 0.07 -5.30
C LYS A 433 8.09 1.56 -5.19
N ILE A 434 8.39 2.02 -3.99
CA ILE A 434 8.95 3.34 -3.71
C ILE A 434 10.37 3.18 -3.16
N LYS A 435 11.34 3.90 -3.73
CA LYS A 435 12.68 4.06 -3.18
C LYS A 435 12.77 5.40 -2.43
N GLY A 436 12.91 5.31 -1.12
CA GLY A 436 13.15 6.42 -0.20
C GLY A 436 14.62 6.77 -0.07
N TYR A 437 14.92 7.80 0.71
CA TYR A 437 16.29 8.16 1.05
C TYR A 437 16.83 7.31 2.23
N ASP A 438 16.91 6.01 2.04
CA ASP A 438 17.42 5.06 3.02
C ASP A 438 18.33 4.00 2.37
N LEU A 439 19.27 3.52 3.17
CA LEU A 439 20.18 2.46 2.78
C LEU A 439 19.44 1.13 2.83
N THR A 440 19.05 0.62 1.66
CA THR A 440 18.25 -0.59 1.50
C THR A 440 18.82 -1.52 0.43
N ARG A 441 18.63 -2.83 0.63
CA ARG A 441 18.91 -3.89 -0.34
C ARG A 441 17.72 -4.84 -0.45
N ILE A 442 17.60 -5.54 -1.57
CA ILE A 442 16.61 -6.60 -1.75
C ILE A 442 17.32 -7.95 -1.61
N VAL A 443 16.83 -8.79 -0.70
CA VAL A 443 17.34 -10.16 -0.49
C VAL A 443 16.14 -11.10 -0.50
N ALA A 444 16.12 -12.06 -1.43
CA ALA A 444 15.00 -13.00 -1.60
C ALA A 444 13.62 -12.30 -1.58
N ASP A 445 13.46 -11.27 -2.42
CA ASP A 445 12.26 -10.43 -2.56
C ASP A 445 11.82 -9.67 -1.29
N THR A 446 12.65 -9.68 -0.25
CA THR A 446 12.43 -8.91 0.98
C THR A 446 13.27 -7.64 0.96
N LEU A 447 12.63 -6.50 1.20
CA LEU A 447 13.33 -5.23 1.41
C LEU A 447 13.98 -5.24 2.79
N GLN A 448 15.31 -5.17 2.83
CA GLN A 448 16.08 -5.05 4.06
C GLN A 448 16.67 -3.64 4.18
N HIS A 449 16.43 -2.99 5.32
CA HIS A 449 17.04 -1.71 5.68
C HIS A 449 18.35 -1.95 6.43
N PHE A 450 19.35 -1.10 6.20
CA PHE A 450 20.46 -0.98 7.13
C PHE A 450 19.97 -0.29 8.41
N THR A 451 20.22 -0.90 9.57
CA THR A 451 19.98 -0.30 10.87
C THR A 451 21.24 -0.37 11.74
N ALA A 452 21.49 0.68 12.53
CA ALA A 452 22.62 0.70 13.46
C ALA A 452 22.60 -0.50 14.43
N LYS A 453 21.41 -0.90 14.91
CA LYS A 453 21.23 -2.00 15.87
C LYS A 453 21.53 -3.39 15.32
N GLU A 454 21.36 -3.60 14.02
CA GLU A 454 21.51 -4.92 13.41
C GLU A 454 22.81 -5.02 12.61
N ASN A 455 23.18 -3.95 11.92
CA ASN A 455 24.27 -3.97 10.96
C ASN A 455 25.52 -3.20 11.43
N GLY A 456 25.41 -2.44 12.52
CA GLY A 456 26.54 -1.90 13.25
C GLY A 456 27.14 -2.91 14.24
N TRP A 457 28.41 -2.72 14.60
CA TRP A 457 29.03 -3.44 15.71
C TRP A 457 28.38 -3.03 17.03
N SER A 458 28.15 -3.97 17.95
CA SER A 458 27.51 -3.71 19.25
C SER A 458 28.45 -3.16 20.34
N PHE A 459 29.76 -3.17 20.08
CA PHE A 459 30.78 -2.63 20.96
C PHE A 459 31.38 -1.34 20.39
N GLY A 460 31.80 -0.45 21.28
CA GLY A 460 32.20 0.90 20.90
C GLY A 460 33.65 1.02 20.48
N ASN A 461 33.95 2.06 19.72
CA ASN A 461 35.29 2.54 19.39
C ASN A 461 36.00 3.08 20.63
N LYS A 462 36.54 2.16 21.44
CA LYS A 462 37.25 2.44 22.69
C LYS A 462 38.53 1.64 22.77
N ARG A 463 39.54 2.17 23.45
CA ARG A 463 40.86 1.54 23.55
C ARG A 463 40.79 0.16 24.19
N GLU A 464 40.03 0.02 25.27
CA GLU A 464 39.82 -1.25 25.97
C GLU A 464 39.14 -2.31 25.09
N ASN A 465 38.37 -1.88 24.09
CA ASN A 465 37.73 -2.80 23.15
C ASN A 465 38.68 -3.18 22.03
N MET A 466 39.33 -2.19 21.41
CA MET A 466 40.07 -2.36 20.16
C MET A 466 41.54 -2.67 20.35
N TRP A 467 42.18 -2.13 21.39
CA TRP A 467 43.61 -2.24 21.66
C TRP A 467 43.94 -2.52 23.14
N PRO A 468 43.33 -3.55 23.78
CA PRO A 468 43.60 -3.89 25.17
C PRO A 468 44.99 -4.51 25.35
N GLU A 469 45.48 -4.54 26.60
CA GLU A 469 46.73 -5.22 26.94
C GLU A 469 46.74 -6.70 26.55
N THR A 470 45.60 -7.38 26.68
CA THR A 470 45.45 -8.76 26.25
C THR A 470 45.72 -8.96 24.75
N TRP A 471 45.52 -7.93 23.93
CA TRP A 471 45.88 -7.95 22.51
C TRP A 471 47.36 -7.65 22.33
N TRP A 472 47.82 -6.46 22.72
CA TRP A 472 49.15 -6.01 22.29
C TRP A 472 50.31 -6.70 23.03
N SER A 473 50.07 -7.28 24.21
CA SER A 473 51.10 -8.03 24.95
C SER A 473 51.54 -9.33 24.25
N GLN A 474 50.77 -9.81 23.26
CA GLN A 474 51.14 -10.98 22.45
C GLN A 474 52.28 -10.70 21.46
N PHE A 475 52.60 -9.42 21.20
CA PHE A 475 53.62 -9.01 20.24
C PHE A 475 54.90 -8.54 20.94
N ASN A 476 55.79 -9.47 21.28
CA ASN A 476 57.16 -9.12 21.66
C ASN A 476 58.06 -9.12 20.42
N TYR A 477 58.21 -7.96 19.77
CA TYR A 477 58.97 -7.82 18.52
C TYR A 477 60.43 -8.27 18.56
N LEU A 478 61.06 -8.40 19.74
CA LEU A 478 62.42 -8.97 19.84
C LEU A 478 62.45 -10.49 19.70
N THR A 479 61.33 -11.16 19.95
CA THR A 479 61.20 -12.63 19.97
C THR A 479 60.13 -13.14 19.00
N TYR A 480 59.26 -12.25 18.51
CA TYR A 480 58.20 -12.55 17.57
C TYR A 480 58.81 -12.97 16.23
N ILE A 481 58.41 -14.15 15.75
CA ILE A 481 58.82 -14.66 14.45
C ILE A 481 57.85 -14.12 13.40
N ASP A 482 58.38 -13.28 12.50
CA ASP A 482 57.61 -12.77 11.38
C ASP A 482 57.24 -13.90 10.42
N LYS A 483 55.95 -13.98 10.06
CA LYS A 483 55.38 -15.12 9.31
C LYS A 483 55.93 -15.21 7.87
N VAL A 484 56.38 -14.11 7.30
CA VAL A 484 56.83 -14.05 5.90
C VAL A 484 58.33 -14.30 5.81
N THR A 485 59.12 -13.66 6.67
CA THR A 485 60.58 -13.82 6.70
C THR A 485 61.03 -15.06 7.48
N ASN A 486 60.13 -15.66 8.28
CA ASN A 486 60.36 -16.78 9.20
C ASN A 486 61.54 -16.55 10.17
N ARG A 487 61.72 -15.29 10.58
CA ARG A 487 62.83 -14.85 11.43
C ARG A 487 62.33 -13.86 12.48
N PRO A 488 63.00 -13.75 13.65
CA PRO A 488 62.76 -12.63 14.55
C PRO A 488 63.13 -11.32 13.85
N PHE A 489 62.46 -10.23 14.23
CA PHE A 489 62.78 -8.92 13.67
C PHE A 489 64.24 -8.55 13.95
N SER A 490 64.98 -8.20 12.89
CA SER A 490 66.40 -7.90 13.00
C SER A 490 66.65 -6.56 13.71
N GLU A 491 67.85 -6.35 14.28
CA GLU A 491 68.25 -5.02 14.79
C GLU A 491 68.27 -3.92 13.71
N LYS A 492 68.28 -4.30 12.43
CA LYS A 492 68.22 -3.40 11.27
C LYS A 492 66.79 -3.09 10.82
N PHE A 493 65.83 -3.95 11.18
CA PHE A 493 64.42 -3.62 11.20
C PHE A 493 64.18 -2.63 12.37
N PRO A 494 63.17 -1.74 12.35
CA PRO A 494 63.04 -0.65 13.33
C PRO A 494 62.69 -1.10 14.77
N VAL A 495 63.58 -1.87 15.38
CA VAL A 495 63.48 -2.41 16.75
C VAL A 495 64.78 -2.17 17.54
N GLY A 496 65.88 -1.78 16.89
CA GLY A 496 67.18 -1.52 17.53
C GLY A 496 67.60 -0.05 17.57
N LYS A 497 68.60 0.29 18.42
CA LYS A 497 69.27 1.62 18.52
C LYS A 497 69.91 2.14 17.21
N ARG A 498 69.79 1.39 16.11
CA ARG A 498 70.26 1.71 14.75
C ARG A 498 69.11 1.77 13.71
N SER A 499 67.85 1.87 14.15
CA SER A 499 66.68 2.00 13.26
C SER A 499 66.76 3.25 12.38
N TYR A 500 66.22 3.19 11.16
CA TYR A 500 66.22 4.26 10.14
C TYR A 500 65.71 5.64 10.61
N LEU A 501 64.97 5.72 11.72
CA LEU A 501 64.39 6.95 12.28
C LEU A 501 64.67 7.13 13.79
N ASN A 502 65.59 6.34 14.37
CA ASN A 502 65.82 6.26 15.82
C ASN A 502 64.54 5.94 16.66
N LYS A 503 63.52 5.37 16.03
CA LYS A 503 62.22 4.99 16.61
C LYS A 503 62.13 3.46 16.64
N SER A 504 61.79 2.91 17.82
CA SER A 504 61.58 1.45 17.99
C SER A 504 60.09 1.15 18.07
N ILE A 505 59.64 0.15 17.31
CA ILE A 505 58.29 -0.40 17.41
C ILE A 505 58.10 -0.93 18.83
N LYS A 506 57.01 -0.51 19.48
CA LYS A 506 56.62 -1.01 20.80
C LYS A 506 55.50 -2.03 20.63
N SER A 507 55.43 -3.00 21.54
CA SER A 507 54.34 -3.98 21.56
C SER A 507 52.97 -3.29 21.56
N TYR A 508 52.82 -2.22 22.36
CA TYR A 508 51.60 -1.43 22.50
C TYR A 508 51.35 -0.40 21.39
N SER A 509 52.23 -0.28 20.40
CA SER A 509 52.04 0.66 19.29
C SER A 509 50.86 0.25 18.42
N PHE A 510 50.05 1.21 17.99
CA PHE A 510 48.89 0.98 17.15
C PHE A 510 49.18 1.43 15.70
N ILE A 511 48.89 0.63 14.68
CA ILE A 511 48.54 -0.81 14.69
C ILE A 511 49.80 -1.69 14.70
N ASP A 512 49.69 -2.94 15.14
CA ASP A 512 50.77 -3.93 15.13
C ASP A 512 51.24 -4.30 13.72
N TRP A 513 52.50 -4.74 13.60
CA TRP A 513 53.10 -5.10 12.32
C TRP A 513 52.39 -6.28 11.64
N PRO A 514 52.01 -7.37 12.35
CA PRO A 514 51.26 -8.46 11.72
C PRO A 514 49.98 -8.00 11.01
N LEU A 515 49.18 -7.14 11.65
CA LEU A 515 47.98 -6.58 11.04
C LEU A 515 48.30 -5.66 9.86
N PHE A 516 49.38 -4.87 9.92
CA PHE A 516 49.85 -4.10 8.76
C PHE A 516 50.19 -5.01 7.57
N VAL A 517 50.84 -6.15 7.84
CA VAL A 517 51.15 -7.17 6.83
C VAL A 517 49.90 -7.82 6.27
N ASP A 518 48.90 -8.07 7.09
CA ASP A 518 47.63 -8.61 6.62
C ASP A 518 46.88 -7.58 5.75
N SER A 519 46.93 -6.29 6.10
CA SER A 519 46.21 -5.21 5.42
C SER A 519 46.76 -4.83 4.04
N TYR A 520 48.05 -5.01 3.77
CA TYR A 520 48.67 -4.71 2.48
C TYR A 520 49.21 -5.98 1.81
N SER A 521 49.56 -5.92 0.53
CA SER A 521 50.07 -7.10 -0.16
C SER A 521 51.52 -7.42 0.25
N ILE A 522 51.87 -8.71 0.26
CA ILE A 522 53.22 -9.19 0.63
C ILE A 522 54.30 -8.54 -0.24
N GLU A 523 54.02 -8.27 -1.51
CA GLU A 523 54.95 -7.67 -2.45
C GLU A 523 55.25 -6.19 -2.16
N GLN A 524 54.31 -5.49 -1.50
CA GLN A 524 54.50 -4.14 -0.98
C GLN A 524 55.26 -4.17 0.35
N ILE A 525 54.99 -5.22 1.13
CA ILE A 525 55.66 -5.71 2.32
C ILE A 525 57.19 -5.82 2.23
N TYR A 526 57.53 -6.74 1.35
CA TYR A 526 58.74 -7.52 1.38
C TYR A 526 59.34 -7.57 -0.02
N PHE A 527 60.63 -7.89 -0.06
CA PHE A 527 61.33 -8.15 -1.30
C PHE A 527 62.30 -9.31 -1.12
N SER A 528 62.54 -10.05 -2.19
CA SER A 528 63.64 -11.02 -2.21
C SER A 528 64.95 -10.26 -2.28
N ASN A 529 65.79 -10.34 -1.24
CA ASN A 529 67.05 -9.64 -1.19
C ASN A 529 68.12 -10.46 -1.94
N PRO A 530 68.58 -10.01 -3.13
CA PRO A 530 69.50 -10.80 -3.95
C PRO A 530 70.90 -10.93 -3.33
N THR A 531 71.23 -10.09 -2.34
CA THR A 531 72.53 -10.10 -1.66
C THR A 531 72.55 -11.09 -0.51
N SER A 532 71.45 -11.22 0.24
CA SER A 532 71.37 -12.11 1.40
C SER A 532 70.73 -13.47 1.06
N GLY A 533 70.01 -13.57 -0.06
CA GLY A 533 69.26 -14.76 -0.45
C GLY A 533 67.98 -14.99 0.37
N PHE A 534 67.64 -14.07 1.29
CA PHE A 534 66.46 -14.14 2.13
C PHE A 534 65.40 -13.11 1.73
N ILE A 535 64.15 -13.36 2.12
CA ILE A 535 63.09 -12.35 2.06
C ILE A 535 63.37 -11.29 3.14
N ASP A 536 63.42 -10.02 2.73
CA ASP A 536 63.73 -8.88 3.58
C ASP A 536 62.63 -7.81 3.47
N TYR A 537 62.63 -6.85 4.40
CA TYR A 537 61.58 -5.84 4.53
C TYR A 537 61.84 -4.66 3.59
N ARG A 538 60.83 -4.20 2.85
CA ARG A 538 61.01 -3.00 2.02
C ARG A 538 61.19 -1.77 2.91
N PRO A 539 62.26 -0.96 2.71
CA PRO A 539 62.46 0.26 3.48
C PRO A 539 61.27 1.23 3.40
N SER A 540 60.65 1.34 2.22
CA SER A 540 59.46 2.18 2.02
C SER A 540 58.27 1.74 2.89
N ALA A 541 57.99 0.44 2.96
CA ALA A 541 56.93 -0.09 3.81
C ALA A 541 57.23 0.09 5.31
N ALA A 542 58.49 -0.11 5.72
CA ALA A 542 58.91 0.12 7.09
C ALA A 542 58.78 1.60 7.50
N ILE A 543 59.19 2.53 6.63
CA ILE A 543 59.02 3.98 6.86
C ILE A 543 57.53 4.34 6.92
N PHE A 544 56.74 3.87 5.96
CA PHE A 544 55.30 4.11 5.92
C PHE A 544 54.62 3.67 7.22
N TYR A 545 54.93 2.45 7.68
CA TYR A 545 54.45 1.94 8.95
C TYR A 545 54.85 2.85 10.12
N LEU A 546 56.13 3.25 10.23
CA LEU A 546 56.62 4.06 11.35
C LEU A 546 56.03 5.47 11.43
N VAL A 547 55.70 6.06 10.28
CA VAL A 547 55.07 7.40 10.20
C VAL A 547 53.63 7.35 10.68
N HIS A 548 52.89 6.28 10.35
CA HIS A 548 51.50 6.11 10.76
C HIS A 548 51.34 5.36 12.10
N GLN A 549 52.42 4.82 12.65
CA GLN A 549 52.41 4.16 13.95
C GLN A 549 52.43 5.18 15.09
N GLU A 550 51.40 5.11 15.93
CA GLU A 550 51.20 6.00 17.06
C GLU A 550 50.55 5.30 18.27
N ASN A 551 50.14 6.08 19.26
CA ASN A 551 49.24 5.59 20.31
C ASN A 551 47.85 5.42 19.70
N TRP A 552 47.10 4.42 20.16
CA TRP A 552 45.72 4.24 19.72
C TRP A 552 44.91 5.54 19.90
N GLY A 553 44.45 6.13 18.79
CA GLY A 553 43.60 7.32 18.72
C GLY A 553 42.16 7.06 18.29
N GLY A 554 41.86 5.85 17.79
CA GLY A 554 40.54 5.44 17.32
C GLY A 554 40.61 4.38 16.23
N SER A 555 39.54 3.62 16.05
CA SER A 555 39.35 2.67 14.95
C SER A 555 38.07 2.98 14.14
N CYS A 556 37.53 4.20 14.24
CA CYS A 556 36.23 4.59 13.69
C CYS A 556 36.05 4.25 12.19
N TYR A 557 37.10 4.49 11.39
CA TYR A 557 37.15 4.16 9.98
C TYR A 557 36.94 2.66 9.74
N GLY A 558 37.67 1.82 10.48
CA GLY A 558 37.56 0.37 10.42
C GLY A 558 36.17 -0.15 10.81
N PHE A 559 35.55 0.45 11.84
CA PHE A 559 34.19 0.10 12.26
C PHE A 559 33.17 0.38 11.15
N ALA A 560 33.25 1.58 10.56
CA ALA A 560 32.29 2.01 9.55
C ALA A 560 32.46 1.23 8.22
N VAL A 561 33.71 0.97 7.80
CA VAL A 561 34.00 0.18 6.60
C VAL A 561 33.52 -1.26 6.75
N SER A 562 33.92 -1.93 7.83
CA SER A 562 33.56 -3.35 8.04
C SER A 562 32.05 -3.54 8.16
N SER A 563 31.34 -2.61 8.81
CA SER A 563 29.88 -2.65 8.93
C SER A 563 29.17 -2.59 7.57
N LEU A 564 29.58 -1.67 6.68
CA LEU A 564 29.01 -1.61 5.34
C LEU A 564 29.43 -2.78 4.45
N LEU A 565 30.65 -3.32 4.61
CA LEU A 565 31.11 -4.46 3.82
C LEU A 565 30.40 -5.76 4.20
N ASP A 566 30.19 -6.02 5.50
CA ASP A 566 29.39 -7.17 5.96
C ASP A 566 27.94 -7.04 5.45
N TRP A 567 27.35 -5.84 5.53
CA TRP A 567 25.98 -5.64 5.06
C TRP A 567 25.84 -5.63 3.54
N GLN A 568 26.76 -5.05 2.77
CA GLN A 568 26.59 -4.95 1.31
C GLN A 568 27.20 -6.12 0.55
N TYR A 569 28.29 -6.70 1.06
CA TYR A 569 29.04 -7.78 0.41
C TYR A 569 29.31 -8.94 1.39
N PRO A 570 28.28 -9.50 2.06
CA PRO A 570 28.46 -10.47 3.14
C PRO A 570 29.31 -11.66 2.73
N ASN A 571 29.14 -12.18 1.51
CA ASN A 571 29.91 -13.32 1.03
C ASN A 571 31.41 -13.01 0.90
N ILE A 572 31.76 -11.80 0.44
CA ILE A 572 33.17 -11.39 0.27
C ILE A 572 33.78 -11.06 1.64
N PHE A 573 33.03 -10.37 2.50
CA PHE A 573 33.46 -10.08 3.87
C PHE A 573 33.69 -11.36 4.68
N ASN A 574 32.75 -12.31 4.63
CA ASN A 574 32.84 -13.60 5.30
C ASN A 574 33.98 -14.47 4.76
N ALA A 575 34.24 -14.44 3.44
CA ALA A 575 35.39 -15.16 2.87
C ALA A 575 36.73 -14.65 3.44
N LYS A 576 36.79 -13.36 3.81
CA LYS A 576 37.98 -12.73 4.39
C LYS A 576 38.07 -12.89 5.90
N PHE A 577 36.93 -12.83 6.60
CA PHE A 577 36.83 -13.00 8.04
C PHE A 577 35.75 -14.04 8.40
N PRO A 578 36.01 -15.34 8.21
CA PRO A 578 35.01 -16.41 8.35
C PRO A 578 34.39 -16.52 9.74
N SER A 579 35.15 -16.11 10.76
CA SER A 579 34.74 -16.15 12.18
C SER A 579 33.95 -14.91 12.61
N VAL A 580 33.69 -13.97 11.69
CA VAL A 580 33.31 -12.59 12.00
C VAL A 580 32.10 -12.12 11.17
N SER A 581 31.41 -13.02 10.47
CA SER A 581 30.22 -12.66 9.70
C SER A 581 28.96 -13.34 10.21
N ASN A 582 27.88 -12.58 10.22
CA ASN A 582 26.51 -13.04 10.28
C ASN A 582 25.71 -12.12 9.35
N SER A 583 25.43 -12.59 8.13
CA SER A 583 24.93 -11.78 7.00
C SER A 583 23.67 -10.95 7.27
N ASP A 584 22.98 -11.23 8.38
CA ASP A 584 21.75 -10.58 8.79
C ASP A 584 21.84 -9.80 10.11
N ASN A 585 22.91 -9.95 10.91
CA ASN A 585 23.02 -9.24 12.19
C ASN A 585 24.46 -9.21 12.75
N LEU A 586 25.25 -8.23 12.29
CA LEU A 586 26.60 -7.95 12.78
C LEU A 586 26.63 -7.63 14.29
N ALA A 587 25.59 -7.00 14.82
CA ALA A 587 25.54 -6.61 16.23
C ALA A 587 25.53 -7.80 17.22
N LYS A 588 25.14 -9.00 16.76
CA LYS A 588 25.18 -10.23 17.57
C LYS A 588 26.57 -10.83 17.72
N ILE A 589 27.56 -10.36 16.96
CA ILE A 589 28.90 -10.93 16.99
C ILE A 589 29.65 -10.37 18.22
N PRO A 590 30.11 -11.25 19.15
CA PRO A 590 30.76 -10.80 20.37
C PRO A 590 32.15 -10.25 20.08
N LEU A 591 32.56 -9.26 20.87
CA LEU A 591 33.92 -8.73 20.84
C LEU A 591 34.94 -9.82 21.19
N ASN A 592 35.83 -10.11 20.25
CA ASN A 592 36.97 -11.00 20.42
C ASN A 592 38.15 -10.57 19.52
N ASP A 593 39.21 -11.36 19.50
CA ASP A 593 40.41 -11.06 18.70
C ASP A 593 40.15 -11.07 17.19
N GLU A 594 39.28 -11.93 16.69
CA GLU A 594 38.92 -11.96 15.26
C GLU A 594 38.11 -10.73 14.86
N THR A 595 37.16 -10.28 15.70
CA THR A 595 36.43 -9.03 15.43
C THR A 595 37.34 -7.81 15.49
N ARG A 596 38.32 -7.80 16.42
CA ARG A 596 39.34 -6.74 16.48
C ARG A 596 40.16 -6.68 15.20
N LYS A 597 40.59 -7.85 14.71
CA LYS A 597 41.30 -7.97 13.43
C LYS A 597 40.47 -7.42 12.29
N ALA A 598 39.20 -7.84 12.16
CA ALA A 598 38.34 -7.40 11.06
C ALA A 598 38.17 -5.87 11.03
N VAL A 599 37.95 -5.23 12.19
CA VAL A 599 37.83 -3.77 12.29
C VAL A 599 39.18 -3.08 12.00
N ASN A 600 40.25 -3.46 12.71
CA ASN A 600 41.56 -2.80 12.57
C ASN A 600 42.24 -3.09 11.23
N TYR A 601 41.88 -4.18 10.55
CA TYR A 601 42.30 -4.45 9.17
C TYR A 601 41.92 -3.30 8.23
N TYR A 602 40.66 -2.87 8.31
CA TYR A 602 40.12 -1.80 7.47
C TYR A 602 40.48 -0.39 7.96
N PHE A 603 41.02 -0.25 9.17
CA PHE A 603 41.60 1.02 9.60
C PHE A 603 42.79 1.41 8.72
N TRP A 604 43.63 0.45 8.29
CA TRP A 604 44.78 0.73 7.43
C TRP A 604 44.40 1.30 6.05
N HIS A 605 43.21 0.98 5.54
CA HIS A 605 42.75 1.48 4.23
C HIS A 605 42.75 3.01 4.13
N GLN A 606 42.50 3.72 5.24
CA GLN A 606 42.47 5.19 5.23
C GLN A 606 43.83 5.82 4.82
N PHE A 607 44.94 5.10 4.99
CA PHE A 607 46.28 5.56 4.62
C PHE A 607 46.73 5.06 3.25
N GLY A 608 45.96 4.18 2.60
CA GLY A 608 46.25 3.71 1.25
C GLY A 608 46.27 4.85 0.23
N ASN A 609 47.09 4.74 -0.81
CA ASN A 609 47.30 5.75 -1.83
C ASN A 609 45.99 6.26 -2.45
N GLU A 610 45.10 5.33 -2.80
CA GLU A 610 43.82 5.60 -3.46
C GLU A 610 42.88 6.44 -2.58
N PHE A 611 42.92 6.18 -1.28
CA PHE A 611 42.03 6.78 -0.29
C PHE A 611 42.60 8.10 0.21
N SER A 612 43.91 8.14 0.49
CA SER A 612 44.60 9.35 0.91
C SER A 612 44.58 10.43 -0.17
N HIS A 613 44.72 10.12 -1.46
CA HIS A 613 44.69 11.17 -2.50
C HIS A 613 43.32 11.80 -2.69
N GLN A 614 42.23 11.04 -2.66
CA GLN A 614 40.89 11.60 -2.87
C GLN A 614 40.33 12.23 -1.60
N GLU A 615 40.45 11.58 -0.44
CA GLU A 615 40.00 12.16 0.82
C GLU A 615 40.88 13.35 1.21
N ASN A 616 42.20 13.26 1.00
CA ASN A 616 43.03 14.44 1.15
C ASN A 616 42.82 15.45 0.04
N ALA A 617 42.36 15.15 -1.19
CA ALA A 617 41.97 16.20 -2.14
C ALA A 617 40.78 17.01 -1.60
N SER A 618 39.77 16.32 -1.05
CA SER A 618 38.64 16.95 -0.35
C SER A 618 39.06 17.79 0.86
N LEU A 619 40.21 17.49 1.48
CA LEU A 619 40.86 18.29 2.53
C LEU A 619 41.98 19.22 2.02
N TYR A 620 42.53 19.04 0.83
CA TYR A 620 43.66 19.82 0.32
C TYR A 620 43.14 21.13 -0.24
N ASP A 621 41.91 21.10 -0.78
CA ASP A 621 41.09 22.29 -1.01
C ASP A 621 40.97 23.12 0.28
N TYR A 622 40.93 22.50 1.47
CA TYR A 622 40.89 23.19 2.77
C TYR A 622 42.18 23.98 3.11
N TYR A 623 43.37 23.56 2.65
CA TYR A 623 44.66 24.14 3.10
C TYR A 623 45.31 25.17 2.17
N LYS A 624 45.02 25.19 0.85
CA LYS A 624 45.65 26.15 -0.09
C LYS A 624 44.68 27.24 -0.56
N HIS A 625 44.69 28.36 0.14
CA HIS A 625 44.24 29.64 -0.42
C HIS A 625 45.35 30.24 -1.31
N ASP A 626 45.15 30.23 -2.63
CA ASP A 626 45.33 31.42 -3.50
C ASP A 626 45.15 31.18 -5.01
N SER A 627 44.80 29.97 -5.47
CA SER A 627 44.57 29.75 -6.92
C SER A 627 43.19 29.19 -7.22
N VAL A 628 42.41 30.05 -7.85
CA VAL A 628 41.20 29.81 -8.64
C VAL A 628 41.24 28.44 -9.35
N SER A 629 40.48 27.43 -8.90
CA SER A 629 39.77 26.44 -9.78
C SER A 629 39.18 25.19 -9.11
N ALA A 630 39.42 24.87 -7.82
CA ALA A 630 38.75 23.74 -7.16
C ALA A 630 37.61 24.22 -6.24
N GLU A 631 36.37 23.83 -6.53
CA GLU A 631 35.19 24.13 -5.70
C GLU A 631 35.19 23.24 -4.44
N PHE A 632 35.21 23.85 -3.25
CA PHE A 632 35.11 23.16 -1.97
C PHE A 632 33.82 22.32 -1.86
N ILE A 633 33.90 21.10 -1.33
CA ILE A 633 32.72 20.28 -1.01
C ILE A 633 31.96 20.93 0.16
N THR A 634 30.73 21.35 -0.09
CA THR A 634 29.87 21.97 0.94
C THR A 634 28.83 21.00 1.50
N PRO A 635 28.21 21.28 2.66
CA PRO A 635 27.13 20.45 3.21
C PRO A 635 25.95 20.23 2.25
N ARG A 636 25.67 21.20 1.37
CA ARG A 636 24.68 21.08 0.30
C ARG A 636 25.10 20.08 -0.78
N ASP A 637 26.39 20.04 -1.14
CA ASP A 637 26.93 19.06 -2.08
C ASP A 637 26.85 17.66 -1.48
N VAL A 638 27.20 17.51 -0.20
CA VAL A 638 27.04 16.25 0.54
C VAL A 638 25.58 15.83 0.60
N LEU A 639 24.65 16.74 0.86
CA LEU A 639 23.21 16.45 0.82
C LEU A 639 22.77 15.95 -0.57
N ALA A 640 23.23 16.61 -1.64
CA ALA A 640 22.91 16.20 -3.00
C ALA A 640 23.50 14.82 -3.33
N GLU A 641 24.70 14.52 -2.85
CA GLU A 641 25.36 13.23 -3.03
C GLU A 641 24.70 12.12 -2.19
N LEU A 642 24.32 12.38 -0.94
CA LEU A 642 23.54 11.47 -0.10
C LEU A 642 22.22 11.10 -0.77
N LYS A 643 21.51 12.08 -1.35
CA LYS A 643 20.28 11.82 -2.11
C LYS A 643 20.54 10.89 -3.30
N LYS A 644 21.60 11.14 -4.08
CA LYS A 644 22.01 10.27 -5.20
C LYS A 644 22.37 8.86 -4.72
N MET A 645 23.13 8.77 -3.63
CA MET A 645 23.57 7.52 -3.01
C MET A 645 22.38 6.66 -2.60
N PHE A 646 21.43 7.20 -1.84
CA PHE A 646 20.27 6.44 -1.37
C PHE A 646 19.30 6.07 -2.49
N LEU A 647 19.17 6.90 -3.54
CA LEU A 647 18.30 6.60 -4.68
C LEU A 647 18.92 5.68 -5.75
N ALA A 648 20.19 5.30 -5.60
CA ALA A 648 20.85 4.36 -6.50
C ALA A 648 20.34 2.92 -6.29
N ASP A 649 20.25 2.17 -7.39
CA ASP A 649 19.92 0.75 -7.39
C ASP A 649 20.85 0.03 -8.41
N PRO A 650 21.79 -0.83 -7.96
CA PRO A 650 22.11 -1.13 -6.57
C PRO A 650 22.70 0.08 -5.84
N VAL A 651 22.59 0.10 -4.50
CA VAL A 651 23.08 1.23 -3.69
C VAL A 651 24.60 1.39 -3.80
N ILE A 652 25.08 2.63 -3.82
CA ILE A 652 26.52 2.96 -3.85
C ILE A 652 26.93 3.53 -2.49
N SER A 653 26.91 2.73 -1.42
CA SER A 653 27.13 3.23 -0.07
C SER A 653 28.53 3.79 0.14
N LYS A 654 28.62 4.87 0.91
CA LYS A 654 29.83 5.59 1.29
C LYS A 654 29.79 5.88 2.79
N LEU A 655 30.95 6.12 3.39
CA LEU A 655 31.05 6.63 4.75
C LEU A 655 30.78 8.12 4.75
N LEU A 656 30.25 8.62 5.86
CA LEU A 656 30.20 10.04 6.16
C LEU A 656 31.37 10.37 7.09
N ILE A 657 32.21 11.32 6.68
CA ILE A 657 33.41 11.72 7.40
C ILE A 657 33.28 13.19 7.78
N PHE A 658 33.60 13.49 9.03
CA PHE A 658 33.63 14.86 9.53
C PHE A 658 34.75 15.11 10.54
N THR A 659 35.19 16.36 10.63
CA THR A 659 36.39 16.76 11.39
C THR A 659 36.08 17.84 12.41
N TYR A 660 37.00 18.07 13.37
CA TYR A 660 36.94 19.28 14.20
C TYR A 660 37.29 20.52 13.36
N PRO A 661 36.65 21.67 13.60
CA PRO A 661 37.05 22.91 12.91
C PRO A 661 38.43 23.41 13.31
N THR A 662 38.91 23.02 14.50
CA THR A 662 40.18 23.48 15.08
C THR A 662 41.32 22.48 14.93
N ASP A 663 41.03 21.23 14.58
CA ASP A 663 42.00 20.14 14.43
C ASP A 663 41.52 19.16 13.36
N LEU A 664 42.11 19.26 12.17
CA LEU A 664 41.67 18.54 10.98
C LEU A 664 42.31 17.15 10.86
N ASP A 665 43.31 16.89 11.70
CA ASP A 665 43.91 15.57 11.82
C ASP A 665 42.97 14.64 12.60
N PHE A 666 42.07 15.19 13.42
CA PHE A 666 41.04 14.41 14.09
C PHE A 666 39.76 14.27 13.24
N ARG A 667 39.60 13.08 12.65
CA ARG A 667 38.47 12.71 11.78
C ARG A 667 37.59 11.66 12.43
N HIS A 668 36.28 11.77 12.24
CA HIS A 668 35.31 10.75 12.63
C HIS A 668 34.59 10.21 11.41
N ALA A 669 34.59 8.88 11.26
CA ALA A 669 33.93 8.17 10.17
C ALA A 669 32.73 7.38 10.70
N VAL A 670 31.57 7.59 10.08
CA VAL A 670 30.30 6.96 10.46
C VAL A 670 29.56 6.43 9.22
N VAL A 671 28.55 5.60 9.42
CA VAL A 671 27.72 5.07 8.32
C VAL A 671 26.41 5.85 8.23
N PRO A 672 26.20 6.69 7.19
CA PRO A 672 24.89 7.31 6.93
C PRO A 672 23.93 6.26 6.37
N TYR A 673 22.80 6.04 7.03
CA TYR A 673 21.84 4.99 6.63
C TYR A 673 20.43 5.49 6.30
N LYS A 674 20.08 6.73 6.69
CA LYS A 674 18.78 7.32 6.35
C LYS A 674 18.85 8.83 6.32
N LEU A 675 18.15 9.45 5.38
CA LEU A 675 17.97 10.89 5.28
C LEU A 675 16.47 11.21 5.38
N LEU A 676 16.08 12.09 6.30
CA LEU A 676 14.70 12.56 6.42
C LEU A 676 14.65 14.09 6.43
N ARG A 677 13.73 14.67 5.65
CA ARG A 677 13.40 16.10 5.74
C ARG A 677 12.57 16.35 7.00
N GLU A 678 12.85 17.44 7.73
CA GLU A 678 12.07 17.83 8.91
C GLU A 678 10.79 18.57 8.49
N ASN A 679 9.63 18.12 9.02
CA ASN A 679 8.33 18.72 8.69
C ASN A 679 8.23 20.21 9.10
N GLU A 680 8.81 20.57 10.25
CA GLU A 680 8.76 21.95 10.78
C GLU A 680 9.80 22.88 10.15
N SER A 681 10.70 22.34 9.32
CA SER A 681 11.83 23.09 8.74
C SER A 681 12.22 22.49 7.39
N PRO A 682 11.58 22.91 6.29
CA PRO A 682 11.72 22.26 4.98
C PRO A 682 13.13 22.36 4.39
N HIS A 683 13.98 23.25 4.91
CA HIS A 683 15.40 23.36 4.56
C HIS A 683 16.32 22.42 5.35
N SER A 684 15.82 21.79 6.42
CA SER A 684 16.59 21.00 7.37
C SER A 684 16.38 19.49 7.15
N PHE A 685 17.48 18.76 7.15
CA PHE A 685 17.50 17.32 6.92
C PHE A 685 18.27 16.60 8.03
N LYS A 686 17.73 15.48 8.52
CA LYS A 686 18.42 14.58 9.43
C LYS A 686 19.07 13.45 8.65
N VAL A 687 20.40 13.36 8.73
CA VAL A 687 21.18 12.21 8.27
C VAL A 687 21.37 11.29 9.46
N PHE A 688 20.58 10.22 9.57
CA PHE A 688 20.76 9.20 10.60
C PHE A 688 22.03 8.39 10.31
N ILE A 689 22.79 8.17 11.37
CA ILE A 689 24.12 7.58 11.30
C ILE A 689 24.28 6.43 12.28
N TYR A 690 24.98 5.38 11.88
CA TYR A 690 25.59 4.46 12.83
C TYR A 690 26.91 5.07 13.28
N ASP A 691 26.93 5.52 14.53
CA ASP A 691 28.09 6.08 15.19
C ASP A 691 28.77 5.00 16.05
N ASN A 692 29.98 4.61 15.66
CA ASN A 692 30.76 3.60 16.37
C ASN A 692 31.27 4.07 17.75
N ASN A 693 31.22 5.37 18.07
CA ASN A 693 31.44 5.85 19.44
C ASN A 693 30.21 5.62 20.33
N SER A 694 29.03 5.36 19.75
CA SER A 694 27.76 5.13 20.44
C SER A 694 26.93 4.04 19.74
N PRO A 695 27.46 2.80 19.63
CA PRO A 695 26.96 1.75 18.74
C PRO A 695 25.52 1.28 19.00
N LEU A 696 24.97 1.56 20.18
CA LEU A 696 23.61 1.15 20.56
C LEU A 696 22.57 2.27 20.40
N ASP A 697 23.00 3.47 20.00
CA ASP A 697 22.11 4.61 19.78
C ASP A 697 21.64 4.68 18.32
N ASN A 698 20.39 4.29 18.09
CA ASN A 698 19.76 4.29 16.77
C ASN A 698 19.08 5.62 16.42
N GLY A 699 19.15 6.60 17.32
CA GLY A 699 18.56 7.92 17.17
C GLY A 699 19.56 8.98 16.73
N LYS A 700 20.86 8.65 16.62
CA LYS A 700 21.87 9.63 16.23
C LYS A 700 21.68 10.09 14.79
N TYR A 701 21.77 11.41 14.63
CA TYR A 701 21.74 12.04 13.33
C TYR A 701 22.62 13.29 13.31
N ILE A 702 23.07 13.63 12.11
CA ILE A 702 23.67 14.91 11.78
C ILE A 702 22.63 15.71 11.01
N ARG A 703 22.43 16.96 11.43
CA ARG A 703 21.52 17.88 10.74
C ARG A 703 22.27 18.60 9.63
N ILE A 704 21.67 18.70 8.44
CA ILE A 704 22.13 19.56 7.35
C ILE A 704 21.06 20.62 7.08
N ASP A 705 21.43 21.89 7.18
CA ASP A 705 20.62 23.02 6.74
C ASP A 705 21.03 23.41 5.32
N SER A 706 20.16 23.12 4.36
CA SER A 706 20.44 23.37 2.93
C SER A 706 20.49 24.85 2.54
N ILE A 707 19.85 25.73 3.33
CA ILE A 707 19.86 27.19 3.07
C ILE A 707 21.11 27.81 3.66
N LYS A 708 21.39 27.54 4.95
CA LYS A 708 22.61 28.02 5.61
C LYS A 708 23.87 27.37 5.06
N ASN A 709 23.72 26.20 4.43
CA ASN A 709 24.82 25.37 3.94
C ASN A 709 25.75 24.95 5.09
N GLU A 710 25.14 24.51 6.19
CA GLU A 710 25.79 24.16 7.44
C GLU A 710 25.36 22.76 7.88
N TRP A 711 26.25 22.07 8.57
CA TRP A 711 25.96 20.81 9.25
C TRP A 711 26.15 20.96 10.77
N LYS A 712 25.44 20.15 11.55
CA LYS A 712 25.54 20.13 13.02
C LYS A 712 25.26 18.73 13.59
N GLU A 713 26.11 18.27 14.50
CA GLU A 713 25.81 17.12 15.36
C GLU A 713 24.97 17.58 16.57
N GLU A 714 23.79 17.01 16.79
CA GLU A 714 22.87 17.47 17.84
C GLU A 714 22.96 16.63 19.14
N LEU A 715 23.43 15.38 19.07
CA LEU A 715 23.45 14.45 20.21
C LEU A 715 24.88 14.06 20.58
N GLY A 716 25.42 14.73 21.61
CA GLY A 716 26.75 14.44 22.18
C GLY A 716 27.82 15.49 21.88
N ALA A 717 27.49 16.54 21.12
CA ALA A 717 28.27 17.76 20.81
C ALA A 717 29.78 17.63 21.07
N GLN A 718 30.42 16.70 20.35
CA GLN A 718 31.88 16.66 20.30
C GLN A 718 32.39 17.56 19.19
N PHE A 719 31.63 17.76 18.11
CA PHE A 719 32.02 18.55 16.95
C PHE A 719 31.15 19.80 16.77
N GLU A 720 31.77 20.95 16.54
CA GLU A 720 31.06 22.23 16.34
C GLU A 720 30.44 22.31 14.92
N PRO A 721 29.25 22.92 14.79
CA PRO A 721 28.62 23.13 13.49
C PRO A 721 29.49 23.97 12.55
N GLY A 722 29.38 23.70 11.25
CA GLY A 722 30.17 24.42 10.25
C GLY A 722 29.72 24.21 8.82
N ASN A 723 30.42 24.86 7.91
CA ASN A 723 30.18 24.81 6.46
C ASN A 723 31.29 24.07 5.69
N LYS A 724 32.20 23.40 6.41
CA LYS A 724 33.39 22.69 5.91
C LYS A 724 33.65 21.42 6.72
N GLY A 725 34.61 20.61 6.28
CA GLY A 725 35.08 19.43 7.02
C GLY A 725 34.03 18.33 7.13
N PHE A 726 33.18 18.20 6.10
CA PHE A 726 32.05 17.26 6.04
C PHE A 726 31.93 16.74 4.62
N PHE A 727 32.21 15.46 4.40
CA PHE A 727 32.28 14.85 3.06
C PHE A 727 31.99 13.35 3.10
N LEU A 728 31.74 12.76 1.93
CA LEU A 728 31.57 11.31 1.78
C LEU A 728 32.86 10.65 1.30
N SER A 729 33.13 9.45 1.78
CA SER A 729 34.28 8.65 1.35
C SER A 729 34.13 8.15 -0.10
N LEU A 730 35.11 7.34 -0.53
CA LEU A 730 34.94 6.52 -1.72
C LEU A 730 33.81 5.48 -1.55
N PRO A 731 33.21 4.99 -2.65
CA PRO A 731 32.27 3.89 -2.60
C PRO A 731 32.85 2.71 -1.83
N ILE A 732 32.04 2.11 -0.96
CA ILE A 732 32.52 1.05 -0.05
C ILE A 732 33.09 -0.16 -0.81
N LYS A 733 32.64 -0.40 -2.05
CA LYS A 733 33.18 -1.43 -2.94
C LYS A 733 34.70 -1.31 -3.13
N ASN A 734 35.25 -0.10 -3.12
CA ASN A 734 36.69 0.13 -3.30
C ASN A 734 37.52 -0.47 -2.16
N TYR A 735 36.94 -0.65 -0.97
CA TYR A 735 37.61 -1.24 0.19
C TYR A 735 37.67 -2.77 0.12
N LEU A 736 37.07 -3.39 -0.89
CA LEU A 736 37.29 -4.81 -1.20
C LEU A 736 38.69 -5.05 -1.76
N GLU A 737 39.30 -4.02 -2.35
CA GLU A 737 40.65 -4.08 -2.89
C GLU A 737 41.71 -3.92 -1.77
N THR A 738 42.92 -4.41 -2.06
CA THR A 738 44.06 -4.23 -1.16
C THR A 738 44.62 -2.82 -1.35
N PRO A 739 44.77 -2.01 -0.28
CA PRO A 739 45.29 -0.65 -0.39
C PRO A 739 46.75 -0.66 -0.86
N LYS A 740 47.18 0.45 -1.48
CA LYS A 740 48.59 0.62 -1.87
C LYS A 740 49.36 1.50 -0.90
N ILE A 741 50.59 1.10 -0.55
CA ILE A 741 51.53 1.92 0.21
C ILE A 741 51.98 3.08 -0.66
N TRP A 742 51.96 4.29 -0.09
CA TRP A 742 52.49 5.48 -0.74
C TRP A 742 53.19 6.40 0.27
N LEU A 743 54.27 7.04 -0.16
CA LEU A 743 55.09 7.93 0.66
C LEU A 743 55.13 9.33 0.02
N ARG A 744 54.68 10.34 0.76
CA ARG A 744 54.48 11.76 0.36
C ARG A 744 55.78 12.57 0.26
N TRP A 745 56.78 12.04 -0.43
CA TRP A 745 58.22 12.35 -0.25
C TRP A 745 58.78 13.73 -0.64
N GLU A 746 57.99 14.81 -0.75
CA GLU A 746 58.58 16.16 -0.93
C GLU A 746 58.06 17.29 0.01
N ASP A 747 56.84 17.23 0.55
CA ASP A 747 56.26 18.40 1.27
C ASP A 747 56.25 18.31 2.81
N ASP A 748 56.12 17.12 3.42
CA ASP A 748 55.87 17.00 4.88
C ASP A 748 57.13 16.99 5.77
N ILE A 749 58.34 16.98 5.20
CA ILE A 749 59.60 17.03 5.97
C ILE A 749 59.95 18.47 6.39
N VAL A 750 59.26 19.48 5.83
CA VAL A 750 59.60 20.88 6.06
C VAL A 750 59.12 21.40 7.42
N ASP A 751 58.10 20.79 8.03
CA ASP A 751 57.46 21.33 9.23
C ASP A 751 57.34 20.32 10.39
N SER A 752 58.48 20.00 11.01
CA SER A 752 58.67 19.94 12.47
C SER A 752 59.82 19.00 12.87
N LYS A 753 60.81 19.58 13.55
CA LYS A 753 61.84 18.93 14.41
C LYS A 753 62.82 17.89 13.84
N TRP A 754 62.94 17.69 12.52
CA TRP A 754 63.90 16.70 11.98
C TRP A 754 64.79 17.20 10.84
N LYS A 755 65.16 18.49 10.87
CA LYS A 755 66.04 19.11 9.85
C LYS A 755 67.49 18.63 9.82
N ASP A 756 67.92 17.78 10.76
CA ASP A 756 69.29 17.25 10.84
C ASP A 756 69.35 15.72 10.74
N MET A 757 68.80 15.13 9.68
CA MET A 757 69.00 13.70 9.37
C MET A 757 69.65 13.51 8.00
N GLU A 758 70.97 13.73 7.96
CA GLU A 758 71.87 13.04 7.03
C GLU A 758 71.72 11.51 7.24
N LEU A 759 71.00 10.80 6.37
CA LEU A 759 71.03 9.32 6.35
C LEU A 759 70.88 8.82 4.89
N TYR A 760 71.97 8.51 4.17
CA TYR A 760 72.76 7.27 4.20
C TYR A 760 71.99 6.03 3.68
N LEU A 761 71.86 5.93 2.35
CA LEU A 761 71.69 4.65 1.66
C LEU A 761 72.55 4.65 0.38
N ASN A 762 73.79 4.19 0.50
CA ASN A 762 74.56 3.78 -0.67
C ASN A 762 75.24 2.43 -0.44
N ARG A 763 75.16 1.61 -1.50
CA ARG A 763 75.79 0.30 -1.77
C ARG A 763 75.10 -0.96 -1.23
N ASN A 764 73.96 -1.32 -1.84
CA ASN A 764 73.92 -2.34 -2.92
C ASN A 764 72.47 -2.68 -3.34
N ARG A 765 72.07 -2.11 -4.48
CA ARG A 765 71.03 -2.54 -5.45
C ARG A 765 69.54 -2.42 -5.08
N GLY A 766 68.92 -1.36 -5.65
CA GLY A 766 67.48 -1.16 -5.82
C GLY A 766 67.11 0.32 -5.78
N GLU A 767 67.47 1.06 -6.83
CA GLU A 767 67.40 2.53 -6.95
C GLU A 767 66.07 3.17 -6.51
N VAL A 768 66.17 4.25 -5.73
CA VAL A 768 65.63 5.56 -6.13
C VAL A 768 66.71 6.60 -5.79
N SER A 769 67.17 7.32 -6.81
CA SER A 769 68.06 8.48 -6.66
C SER A 769 67.38 9.68 -7.31
N ILE A 770 67.41 10.86 -6.68
CA ILE A 770 67.73 12.12 -7.37
C ILE A 770 68.59 13.01 -6.44
N PHE A 771 69.69 13.52 -7.00
CA PHE A 771 70.64 14.50 -6.47
C PHE A 771 70.03 15.93 -6.54
N ASN A 772 70.40 16.94 -5.74
CA ASN A 772 71.75 17.51 -5.68
C ASN A 772 71.92 18.49 -4.49
N LYS A 773 73.14 18.55 -3.96
CA LYS A 773 73.64 19.65 -3.12
C LYS A 773 74.10 20.79 -4.03
N ALA A 774 73.62 22.01 -3.77
CA ALA A 774 74.39 23.25 -3.79
C ALA A 774 73.85 24.13 -2.66
#